data_AF-A0A350NV71-F1
#
_entry.id   AF-A0A350NV71-F1
#
_cell.length_a   1.000
_cell.length_b   1.000
_cell.length_c   1.000
_cell.angle_alpha   90.00
_cell.angle_beta   90.00
_cell.angle_gamma   90.00
#
_symmetry.space_group_name_H-M   'P 1'
#
loop_
_entity.id
_entity.type
_entity.pdbx_description
1 polymer ?
#
loop_
_entity_poly.entity_id
_entity_poly.type
_entity_poly.pdbx_seq_one_letter_code
_entity_poly.pdbx_strand_id
1 'polypeptide(L)'
;MILLSVLQFLVLGTIGILIAEYLTGNKNDFGLVHAISVMFTLYGGYFLSLEIENFTGETGWGYAVFGIAGVVLVLILVSRVMFLESMRSRKSTRLKKVMTKSSEKVSAHKPSKRNLSTEGSSNKSSNKKTSSNIPLVASNQELKPEQNQPSNTEKIERAIPPRKDPRIVTESRKSAKARRSQTYKSSDRSKSHKSLTDSDLVLTNYPTISSPHQTAPWSYPAWKCPKPNTIVRSHRIGASKRRGFKEESFEKTIRHFFGTEFDVLGRTRLNVGGITRPFEPDIAMISSSFGYNVRIDIEIDEPYSGISRKPTHCIGDDDGRDTFFSDRGWMVVRFTEFQVHTEELACVGFLLHILRQIQPQYKGDLNLQPKPEESHQWTTLQAQKWARENWRESYLGHQFRHVEEQLETGDRDLNEREEREEAKVKKTRLFEVEHPSVEGFNSKYFHDRDSRINFYPEPHAYEIDGVPVTSVSTLVARFFPEFDSLYWAEKKAAKQNQSTKQLLEDWRRNGENASRLGTRLHHDIEQYYLNGKRANSQEFEHFLTFHAAHKHLKPFRSEWRIFDESIGIAGTVDLVVHNGRDYDLFDWKRSKKLIQEINGKAFIEKTNPSQQGLGPLNHLDDTSYNRYCLQQNIYSRILEERYDLRIRNMFLVVIHPNYSTFHKIRVNRMENEVAYILDNI
;
A
#
# COMPACT_ATOMS: atom_id res chain seq x y z
N MET A 1 2.36 -15.43 71.44
CA MET A 1 1.76 -14.50 70.45
C MET A 1 2.52 -13.19 70.28
N ILE A 2 2.97 -12.53 71.35
CA ILE A 2 3.75 -11.27 71.27
C ILE A 2 5.14 -11.48 70.61
N LEU A 3 5.81 -12.61 70.86
CA LEU A 3 7.08 -12.93 70.18
C LEU A 3 6.92 -13.20 68.67
N LEU A 4 5.77 -13.76 68.24
CA LEU A 4 5.51 -14.05 66.83
C LEU A 4 5.20 -12.77 66.04
N SER A 5 4.48 -11.84 66.66
CA SER A 5 4.14 -10.55 66.05
C SER A 5 5.34 -9.61 65.95
N VAL A 6 6.25 -9.64 66.93
CA VAL A 6 7.52 -8.89 66.87
C VAL A 6 8.47 -9.45 65.81
N LEU A 7 8.54 -10.78 65.66
CA LEU A 7 9.35 -11.43 64.61
C LEU A 7 8.80 -11.14 63.21
N GLN A 8 7.47 -11.09 63.06
CA GLN A 8 6.81 -10.77 61.79
C GLN A 8 6.97 -9.28 61.41
N PHE A 9 6.97 -8.38 62.39
CA PHE A 9 7.29 -6.96 62.19
C PHE A 9 8.75 -6.72 61.76
N LEU A 10 9.71 -7.45 62.34
CA LEU A 10 11.12 -7.34 61.98
C LEU A 10 11.41 -7.92 60.58
N VAL A 11 10.73 -9.00 60.20
CA VAL A 11 10.87 -9.62 58.87
C VAL A 11 10.24 -8.73 57.78
N LEU A 12 9.08 -8.13 58.04
CA LEU A 12 8.45 -7.23 57.07
C LEU A 12 9.18 -5.89 56.95
N GLY A 13 9.73 -5.37 58.06
CA GLY A 13 10.57 -4.18 58.05
C GLY A 13 11.88 -4.37 57.27
N THR A 14 12.54 -5.53 57.43
CA THR A 14 13.78 -5.84 56.69
C THR A 14 13.54 -6.09 55.20
N ILE A 15 12.42 -6.72 54.83
CA ILE A 15 12.01 -6.90 53.42
C ILE A 15 11.65 -5.55 52.77
N GLY A 16 10.99 -4.64 53.49
CA GLY A 16 10.69 -3.29 53.01
C GLY A 16 11.94 -2.45 52.72
N ILE A 17 12.97 -2.55 53.57
CA ILE A 17 14.26 -1.86 53.39
C ILE A 17 15.01 -2.42 52.17
N LEU A 18 15.06 -3.75 52.00
CA LEU A 18 15.73 -4.41 50.88
C LEU A 18 15.07 -4.12 49.52
N ILE A 19 13.73 -4.07 49.48
CA ILE A 19 12.98 -3.73 48.27
C ILE A 19 13.17 -2.25 47.91
N ALA A 20 13.26 -1.37 48.92
CA ALA A 20 13.51 0.05 48.70
C ALA A 20 14.94 0.34 48.19
N GLU A 21 15.97 -0.33 48.72
CA GLU A 21 17.36 -0.23 48.22
C GLU A 21 17.51 -0.78 46.80
N TYR A 22 16.76 -1.84 46.47
CA TYR A 22 16.77 -2.46 45.14
C TYR A 22 16.09 -1.59 44.06
N LEU A 23 15.03 -0.85 44.42
CA LEU A 23 14.26 -0.05 43.47
C LEU A 23 14.83 1.34 43.19
N THR A 24 15.56 1.96 44.13
CA THR A 24 16.03 3.35 43.98
C THR A 24 17.47 3.48 43.49
N GLY A 25 18.30 2.44 43.63
CA GLY A 25 19.64 2.40 43.05
C GLY A 25 20.62 3.51 43.50
N ASN A 26 20.27 4.36 44.48
CA ASN A 26 21.18 5.34 45.06
C ASN A 26 20.71 5.82 46.45
N LYS A 27 21.66 6.01 47.37
CA LYS A 27 21.43 6.44 48.76
C LYS A 27 21.19 7.95 48.79
N ASN A 28 20.09 8.38 49.43
CA ASN A 28 19.76 9.74 49.92
C ASN A 28 18.47 10.36 49.39
N ASP A 29 17.32 9.69 49.56
CA ASP A 29 16.05 10.42 49.57
C ASP A 29 15.11 9.83 50.63
N PHE A 30 15.23 10.36 51.86
CA PHE A 30 14.55 9.86 53.05
C PHE A 30 13.03 10.15 53.05
N GLY A 31 12.57 11.11 52.24
CA GLY A 31 11.18 11.62 52.27
C GLY A 31 10.14 10.70 51.63
N LEU A 32 10.44 10.13 50.46
CA LEU A 32 9.50 9.24 49.75
C LEU A 32 9.36 7.88 50.47
N VAL A 33 10.45 7.41 51.07
CA VAL A 33 10.51 6.16 51.84
C VAL A 33 9.67 6.25 53.12
N HIS A 34 9.74 7.39 53.81
CA HIS A 34 8.92 7.63 55.01
C HIS A 34 7.43 7.73 54.67
N ALA A 35 7.08 8.41 53.57
CA ALA A 35 5.68 8.55 53.14
C ALA A 35 5.03 7.21 52.77
N ILE A 36 5.75 6.32 52.07
CA ILE A 36 5.23 5.00 51.68
C ILE A 36 5.08 4.07 52.89
N SER A 37 6.04 4.11 53.82
CA SER A 37 5.98 3.32 55.06
C SER A 37 4.83 3.76 55.98
N VAL A 38 4.63 5.08 56.15
CA VAL A 38 3.51 5.64 56.93
C VAL A 38 2.17 5.29 56.29
N MET A 39 2.08 5.36 54.96
CA MET A 39 0.86 4.96 54.23
C MET A 39 0.55 3.47 54.39
N PHE A 40 1.53 2.58 54.29
CA PHE A 40 1.32 1.14 54.54
C PHE A 40 0.91 0.83 55.98
N THR A 41 1.47 1.57 56.95
CA THR A 41 1.15 1.40 58.38
C THR A 41 -0.27 1.87 58.69
N LEU A 42 -0.69 3.01 58.12
CA LEU A 42 -2.05 3.52 58.27
C LEU A 42 -3.09 2.65 57.56
N TYR A 43 -2.78 2.12 56.37
CA TYR A 43 -3.68 1.27 55.60
C TYR A 43 -3.80 -0.16 56.17
N GLY A 44 -2.70 -0.72 56.67
CA GLY A 44 -2.67 -2.02 57.34
C GLY A 44 -3.35 -1.98 58.72
N GLY A 45 -3.21 -0.89 59.47
CA GLY A 45 -3.91 -0.69 60.74
C GLY A 45 -5.42 -0.52 60.58
N TYR A 46 -5.86 0.18 59.53
CA TYR A 46 -7.28 0.38 59.24
C TYR A 46 -8.01 -0.93 58.87
N PHE A 47 -7.35 -1.82 58.12
CA PHE A 47 -7.91 -3.12 57.76
C PHE A 47 -7.99 -4.10 58.94
N LEU A 48 -7.04 -4.05 59.87
CA LEU A 48 -7.08 -4.90 61.06
C LEU A 48 -8.08 -4.41 62.12
N SER A 49 -8.43 -3.12 62.11
CA SER A 49 -9.46 -2.56 63.00
C SER A 49 -10.90 -2.84 62.55
N LEU A 50 -11.11 -3.34 61.32
CA LEU A 50 -12.44 -3.65 60.79
C LEU A 50 -12.87 -5.11 60.99
N GLU A 51 -12.07 -5.91 61.69
CA GLU A 51 -12.39 -7.31 61.98
C GLU A 51 -12.85 -7.56 63.42
N ILE A 52 -13.46 -6.55 64.07
CA ILE A 52 -14.19 -6.74 65.33
C ILE A 52 -15.46 -5.86 65.30
N GLU A 53 -16.50 -6.36 64.64
CA GLU A 53 -17.92 -6.40 65.05
C GLU A 53 -18.89 -6.34 63.84
N ASN A 54 -19.66 -7.42 63.71
CA ASN A 54 -20.89 -7.58 62.92
C ASN A 54 -20.78 -7.64 61.38
N PHE A 55 -20.30 -8.77 60.89
CA PHE A 55 -20.53 -9.21 59.50
C PHE A 55 -21.91 -9.88 59.36
N THR A 56 -22.99 -9.08 59.37
CA THR A 56 -24.30 -9.51 58.84
C THR A 56 -25.01 -8.31 58.17
N GLY A 57 -24.94 -8.23 56.83
CA GLY A 57 -25.67 -7.23 56.04
C GLY A 57 -25.07 -6.97 54.65
N GLU A 58 -25.91 -6.50 53.71
CA GLU A 58 -25.59 -6.26 52.28
C GLU A 58 -24.43 -5.28 52.02
N THR A 59 -23.91 -4.59 53.04
CA THR A 59 -22.75 -3.71 52.93
C THR A 59 -21.40 -4.44 52.94
N GLY A 60 -21.32 -5.67 53.49
CA GLY A 60 -20.07 -6.44 53.56
C GLY A 60 -19.55 -6.94 52.20
N TRP A 61 -20.45 -7.20 51.25
CA TRP A 61 -20.09 -7.64 49.89
C TRP A 61 -19.46 -6.53 49.06
N GLY A 62 -19.84 -5.27 49.28
CA GLY A 62 -19.24 -4.12 48.60
C GLY A 62 -17.75 -3.98 48.92
N TYR A 63 -17.38 -4.10 50.20
CA TYR A 63 -15.98 -3.98 50.63
C TYR A 63 -15.11 -5.16 50.17
N ALA A 64 -15.66 -6.38 50.10
CA ALA A 64 -14.96 -7.54 49.54
C ALA A 64 -14.70 -7.38 48.03
N VAL A 65 -15.66 -6.86 47.26
CA VAL A 65 -15.50 -6.59 45.82
C VAL A 65 -14.46 -5.50 45.56
N PHE A 66 -14.44 -4.43 46.38
CA PHE A 66 -13.41 -3.38 46.28
C PHE A 66 -12.01 -3.88 46.66
N GLY A 67 -11.89 -4.75 47.67
CA GLY A 67 -10.63 -5.39 48.05
C GLY A 67 -10.07 -6.29 46.93
N ILE A 68 -10.93 -7.13 46.33
CA ILE A 68 -10.56 -8.00 45.21
C ILE A 68 -10.16 -7.16 43.98
N ALA A 69 -10.91 -6.10 43.68
CA ALA A 69 -10.58 -5.18 42.59
C ALA A 69 -9.21 -4.51 42.80
N GLY A 70 -8.88 -4.11 44.04
CA GLY A 70 -7.57 -3.56 44.39
C GLY A 70 -6.42 -4.55 44.17
N VAL A 71 -6.59 -5.81 44.59
CA VAL A 71 -5.58 -6.87 44.37
C VAL A 71 -5.40 -7.16 42.89
N VAL A 72 -6.48 -7.22 42.10
CA VAL A 72 -6.41 -7.42 40.64
C VAL A 72 -5.67 -6.27 39.96
N LEU A 73 -5.91 -5.02 40.39
CA LEU A 73 -5.26 -3.84 39.81
C LEU A 73 -3.75 -3.82 40.11
N VAL A 74 -3.34 -4.25 41.31
CA VAL A 74 -1.93 -4.44 41.68
C VAL A 74 -1.28 -5.54 40.85
N LEU A 75 -1.95 -6.68 40.63
CA LEU A 75 -1.43 -7.77 39.79
C LEU A 75 -1.26 -7.34 38.32
N ILE A 76 -2.17 -6.53 37.79
CA ILE A 76 -2.05 -5.95 36.43
C ILE A 76 -0.84 -5.01 36.34
N LEU A 77 -0.62 -4.17 37.36
CA LEU A 77 0.53 -3.27 37.44
C LEU A 77 1.85 -4.04 37.50
N VAL A 78 1.94 -5.07 38.35
CA VAL A 78 3.13 -5.94 38.45
C VAL A 78 3.39 -6.66 37.11
N SER A 79 2.35 -7.19 36.46
CA SER A 79 2.48 -7.83 35.15
C SER A 79 3.00 -6.87 34.07
N ARG A 80 2.52 -5.62 34.06
CA ARG A 80 3.02 -4.58 33.14
C ARG A 80 4.48 -4.22 33.40
N VAL A 81 4.89 -4.10 34.65
CA VAL A 81 6.29 -3.82 35.00
C VAL A 81 7.20 -4.97 34.55
N MET A 82 6.82 -6.22 34.83
CA MET A 82 7.55 -7.41 34.39
C MET A 82 7.65 -7.51 32.86
N PHE A 83 6.59 -7.13 32.14
CA PHE A 83 6.59 -7.06 30.67
C PHE A 83 7.56 -6.00 30.13
N LEU A 84 7.58 -4.81 30.74
CA LEU A 84 8.49 -3.72 30.36
C LEU A 84 9.96 -4.08 30.64
N GLU A 85 10.27 -4.76 31.74
CA GLU A 85 11.61 -5.29 32.02
C GLU A 85 12.02 -6.39 31.03
N SER A 86 11.11 -7.30 30.69
CA SER A 86 11.37 -8.31 29.65
C SER A 86 11.70 -7.66 28.30
N MET A 87 11.03 -6.57 27.95
CA MET A 87 11.35 -5.80 26.74
C MET A 87 12.70 -5.08 26.82
N ARG A 88 13.07 -4.52 27.97
CA ARG A 88 14.39 -3.89 28.19
C ARG A 88 15.52 -4.93 28.11
N SER A 89 15.34 -6.10 28.72
CA SER A 89 16.27 -7.22 28.65
C SER A 89 16.45 -7.72 27.21
N ARG A 90 15.35 -7.91 26.45
CA ARG A 90 15.40 -8.31 25.03
C ARG A 90 16.09 -7.28 24.14
N LYS A 91 15.92 -5.98 24.38
CA LYS A 91 16.65 -4.92 23.66
C LYS A 91 18.15 -4.99 23.93
N SER A 92 18.56 -5.17 25.19
CA SER A 92 19.98 -5.30 25.59
C SER A 92 20.66 -6.53 24.98
N THR A 93 20.00 -7.69 25.00
CA THR A 93 20.53 -8.93 24.40
C THR A 93 20.61 -8.86 22.88
N ARG A 94 19.66 -8.18 22.23
CA ARG A 94 19.66 -7.95 20.77
C ARG A 94 20.77 -6.98 20.35
N LEU A 95 21.00 -5.91 21.10
CA LEU A 95 22.13 -4.98 20.89
C LEU A 95 23.49 -5.69 21.05
N LYS A 96 23.66 -6.51 22.08
CA LYS A 96 24.89 -7.31 22.27
C LYS A 96 25.13 -8.31 21.13
N LYS A 97 24.07 -8.95 20.61
CA LYS A 97 24.15 -9.93 19.50
C LYS A 97 24.43 -9.28 18.14
N VAL A 98 24.00 -8.02 17.96
CA VAL A 98 24.31 -7.23 16.75
C VAL A 98 25.76 -6.72 16.79
N MET A 99 26.25 -6.30 17.95
CA MET A 99 27.65 -5.85 18.10
C MET A 99 28.67 -7.00 17.92
N THR A 100 28.38 -8.21 18.41
CA THR A 100 29.28 -9.37 18.20
C THR A 100 29.28 -9.89 16.76
N LYS A 101 28.14 -9.84 16.05
CA LYS A 101 28.08 -10.17 14.61
C LYS A 101 28.81 -9.15 13.73
N SER A 102 28.88 -7.89 14.16
CA SER A 102 29.63 -6.85 13.44
C SER A 102 31.15 -7.00 13.62
N SER A 103 31.62 -7.45 14.79
CA SER A 103 33.06 -7.67 15.03
C SER A 103 33.60 -8.93 14.35
N GLU A 104 32.80 -9.99 14.19
CA GLU A 104 33.23 -11.21 13.49
C GLU A 104 33.33 -11.02 11.96
N LYS A 105 32.53 -10.12 11.36
CA LYS A 105 32.59 -9.84 9.92
C LYS A 105 33.80 -9.00 9.48
N VAL A 106 34.45 -8.27 10.39
CA VAL A 106 35.63 -7.44 10.06
C VAL A 106 36.94 -8.24 10.18
N SER A 107 36.96 -9.38 10.88
CA SER A 107 38.19 -10.17 11.13
C SER A 107 38.49 -11.26 10.09
N ALA A 108 37.66 -11.46 9.07
CA ALA A 108 37.77 -12.60 8.16
C ALA A 108 38.10 -12.20 6.71
N HIS A 109 39.19 -11.47 6.48
CA HIS A 109 39.85 -11.39 5.17
C HIS A 109 41.38 -11.44 5.34
N LYS A 110 41.95 -12.65 5.24
CA LYS A 110 43.36 -12.92 4.94
C LYS A 110 43.39 -13.83 3.71
N PRO A 111 44.16 -13.54 2.66
CA PRO A 111 44.10 -14.30 1.42
C PRO A 111 44.87 -15.62 1.53
N SER A 112 44.29 -16.65 0.92
CA SER A 112 44.79 -18.02 0.85
C SER A 112 45.95 -18.17 -0.14
N LYS A 113 46.92 -19.00 0.24
CA LYS A 113 48.12 -19.40 -0.52
C LYS A 113 47.77 -20.35 -1.68
N ARG A 114 48.47 -20.22 -2.81
CA ARG A 114 48.74 -21.31 -3.76
C ARG A 114 50.25 -21.49 -3.89
N ASN A 115 50.71 -22.72 -3.68
CA ASN A 115 52.09 -23.16 -3.81
C ASN A 115 52.44 -23.45 -5.28
N LEU A 116 53.66 -23.11 -5.72
CA LEU A 116 54.55 -24.07 -6.40
C LEU A 116 56.00 -23.54 -6.46
N SER A 117 56.92 -24.41 -6.03
CA SER A 117 58.35 -24.55 -6.39
C SER A 117 59.28 -23.33 -6.35
N THR A 118 60.35 -23.42 -5.53
CA THR A 118 61.74 -23.53 -6.03
C THR A 118 62.69 -23.89 -4.89
N GLU A 119 63.62 -24.80 -5.19
CA GLU A 119 64.71 -25.27 -4.34
C GLU A 119 65.71 -24.16 -4.00
N GLY A 120 66.42 -24.34 -2.86
CA GLY A 120 67.87 -24.19 -2.84
C GLY A 120 68.49 -22.85 -2.43
N SER A 121 69.00 -22.85 -1.20
CA SER A 121 70.37 -22.38 -0.85
C SER A 121 70.64 -20.91 -0.47
N SER A 122 71.07 -20.80 0.80
CA SER A 122 72.23 -20.02 1.28
C SER A 122 72.11 -18.55 1.71
N ASN A 123 72.57 -18.37 2.97
CA ASN A 123 73.53 -17.37 3.45
C ASN A 123 73.09 -15.94 3.86
N LYS A 124 73.21 -15.75 5.19
CA LYS A 124 74.06 -14.79 5.91
C LYS A 124 73.77 -13.29 5.90
N SER A 125 73.83 -12.79 7.14
CA SER A 125 74.38 -11.49 7.57
C SER A 125 73.47 -10.27 7.33
N SER A 126 73.49 -9.20 8.11
CA SER A 126 74.04 -8.87 9.43
C SER A 126 73.65 -7.40 9.68
N ASN A 127 73.67 -6.97 10.95
CA ASN A 127 73.90 -5.58 11.38
C ASN A 127 72.81 -4.53 11.05
N LYS A 128 72.56 -3.49 11.85
CA LYS A 128 72.89 -3.09 13.22
C LYS A 128 72.22 -1.71 13.38
N LYS A 129 71.79 -1.40 14.62
CA LYS A 129 71.82 -0.06 15.27
C LYS A 129 70.85 1.01 14.71
N THR A 130 70.20 1.89 15.50
CA THR A 130 70.42 2.33 16.89
C THR A 130 69.22 3.16 17.40
N SER A 131 68.91 2.98 18.69
CA SER A 131 68.44 3.91 19.77
C SER A 131 67.99 5.35 19.41
N SER A 132 66.98 5.97 20.03
CA SER A 132 66.82 6.31 21.48
C SER A 132 65.47 7.05 21.68
N ASN A 133 64.53 6.62 22.54
CA ASN A 133 64.29 6.86 23.99
C ASN A 133 63.78 8.27 24.47
N ILE A 134 62.47 8.30 24.84
CA ILE A 134 61.83 8.81 26.10
C ILE A 134 61.65 10.36 26.26
N PRO A 135 60.64 10.96 26.98
CA PRO A 135 59.73 10.44 28.04
C PRO A 135 58.21 10.82 28.01
N LEU A 136 57.49 10.20 28.95
CA LEU A 136 56.17 10.58 29.52
C LEU A 136 56.18 11.94 30.25
N VAL A 137 55.01 12.60 30.38
CA VAL A 137 54.31 12.99 31.64
C VAL A 137 53.01 13.76 31.34
N ALA A 138 52.03 13.61 32.24
CA ALA A 138 50.63 14.04 32.21
C ALA A 138 50.34 15.55 32.43
N SER A 139 49.12 15.99 32.08
CA SER A 139 48.26 16.85 32.93
C SER A 139 46.83 17.02 32.37
N ASN A 140 45.87 17.16 33.30
CA ASN A 140 44.44 17.48 33.14
C ASN A 140 44.23 18.95 32.72
N GLN A 141 43.13 19.25 32.00
CA GLN A 141 42.09 20.21 32.45
C GLN A 141 40.92 20.36 31.44
N GLU A 142 39.70 20.36 31.98
CA GLU A 142 38.42 20.73 31.37
C GLU A 142 38.34 22.24 31.08
N LEU A 143 37.53 22.63 30.07
CA LEU A 143 36.81 23.92 30.03
C LEU A 143 35.58 23.85 29.10
N LYS A 144 34.51 24.55 29.54
CA LYS A 144 33.10 24.58 29.11
C LYS A 144 32.83 25.35 27.79
N PRO A 145 31.62 25.26 27.21
CA PRO A 145 31.06 26.29 26.33
C PRO A 145 29.96 27.14 27.02
N GLU A 146 30.01 28.45 26.73
CA GLU A 146 29.18 29.54 27.26
C GLU A 146 27.75 29.60 26.69
N GLN A 147 26.84 30.09 27.54
CA GLN A 147 25.50 30.60 27.21
C GLN A 147 25.57 32.10 26.87
N ASN A 148 24.70 32.56 25.97
CA ASN A 148 24.18 33.93 26.04
C ASN A 148 22.74 33.99 25.48
N GLN A 149 21.80 34.41 26.34
CA GLN A 149 20.52 35.02 25.97
C GLN A 149 20.70 36.55 25.83
N PRO A 150 19.71 37.24 25.27
CA PRO A 150 18.99 38.17 26.15
C PRO A 150 17.47 38.09 26.03
N SER A 151 16.83 38.34 27.17
CA SER A 151 15.40 38.58 27.35
C SER A 151 15.06 40.06 27.11
N ASN A 152 13.87 40.33 26.60
CA ASN A 152 13.04 41.41 27.13
C ASN A 152 11.56 41.17 26.84
N THR A 153 10.76 41.53 27.83
CA THR A 153 9.34 41.22 28.02
C THR A 153 8.51 42.44 27.65
N GLU A 154 7.40 42.27 26.93
CA GLU A 154 6.25 43.18 27.05
C GLU A 154 4.93 42.44 26.80
N LYS A 155 4.01 42.60 27.76
CA LYS A 155 2.65 42.04 27.80
C LYS A 155 1.72 42.94 27.00
N ILE A 156 0.94 42.37 26.06
CA ILE A 156 -0.37 42.91 25.68
C ILE A 156 -1.37 41.75 25.55
N GLU A 157 -2.37 41.78 26.42
CA GLU A 157 -3.52 40.90 26.53
C GLU A 157 -4.68 41.50 25.72
N ARG A 158 -5.24 40.78 24.72
CA ARG A 158 -6.58 41.07 24.15
C ARG A 158 -7.29 39.82 23.62
N ALA A 159 -8.26 39.40 24.42
CA ALA A 159 -9.63 38.96 24.11
C ALA A 159 -9.96 38.22 22.79
N ILE A 160 -10.49 37.01 22.98
CA ILE A 160 -11.21 36.16 22.01
C ILE A 160 -12.65 36.69 21.82
N PRO A 161 -13.16 36.92 20.60
CA PRO A 161 -14.59 37.07 20.35
C PRO A 161 -15.25 35.73 19.93
N PRO A 162 -16.54 35.53 20.28
CA PRO A 162 -17.23 34.25 20.12
C PRO A 162 -17.75 34.00 18.69
N ARG A 163 -17.79 32.72 18.32
CA ARG A 163 -18.44 32.18 17.11
C ARG A 163 -19.93 32.54 17.08
N LYS A 164 -20.40 33.00 15.91
CA LYS A 164 -21.82 33.01 15.55
C LYS A 164 -22.05 32.11 14.34
N ASP A 165 -22.92 31.12 14.53
CA ASP A 165 -23.62 30.39 13.48
C ASP A 165 -24.34 31.33 12.51
N PRO A 166 -24.45 30.93 11.24
CA PRO A 166 -25.73 31.09 10.57
C PRO A 166 -26.18 29.80 9.89
N ARG A 167 -27.29 29.29 10.45
CA ARG A 167 -28.45 28.67 9.80
C ARG A 167 -28.39 28.53 8.27
N ILE A 168 -28.50 27.28 7.85
CA ILE A 168 -28.93 26.86 6.51
C ILE A 168 -30.39 27.33 6.32
N VAL A 169 -30.60 28.25 5.39
CA VAL A 169 -31.89 28.47 4.73
C VAL A 169 -31.74 27.98 3.30
N THR A 170 -32.53 26.97 2.99
CA THR A 170 -32.74 26.38 1.67
C THR A 170 -33.39 27.38 0.72
N GLU A 171 -32.67 27.81 -0.31
CA GLU A 171 -33.27 28.37 -1.52
C GLU A 171 -32.90 27.53 -2.74
N SER A 172 -33.94 26.95 -3.33
CA SER A 172 -33.93 26.29 -4.63
C SER A 172 -33.43 27.21 -5.73
N ARG A 173 -32.44 26.78 -6.53
CA ARG A 173 -32.23 27.35 -7.86
C ARG A 173 -32.25 26.28 -8.94
N LYS A 174 -33.38 26.33 -9.66
CA LYS A 174 -33.62 25.76 -10.97
C LYS A 174 -32.57 26.22 -11.97
N SER A 175 -32.26 25.30 -12.88
CA SER A 175 -31.79 25.46 -14.25
C SER A 175 -31.76 26.88 -14.83
N ALA A 176 -30.59 27.27 -15.37
CA ALA A 176 -30.51 28.20 -16.49
C ALA A 176 -29.23 27.96 -17.30
N LYS A 177 -29.42 27.44 -18.51
CA LYS A 177 -28.46 27.52 -19.64
C LYS A 177 -28.19 28.99 -19.99
N ALA A 178 -27.01 29.21 -20.58
CA ALA A 178 -26.58 30.34 -21.40
C ALA A 178 -25.98 31.57 -20.67
N ARG A 179 -24.66 31.72 -20.80
CA ARG A 179 -23.96 32.99 -21.13
C ARG A 179 -22.50 32.66 -21.49
N ARG A 180 -22.18 32.65 -22.79
CA ARG A 180 -21.64 33.76 -23.58
C ARG A 180 -20.19 34.06 -23.18
N SER A 181 -19.29 33.47 -23.97
CA SER A 181 -17.86 33.74 -23.98
C SER A 181 -17.59 35.23 -24.15
N GLN A 182 -16.90 35.82 -23.18
CA GLN A 182 -16.23 37.10 -23.37
C GLN A 182 -14.84 36.82 -23.97
N THR A 183 -14.72 37.26 -25.21
CA THR A 183 -13.53 37.25 -26.04
C THR A 183 -12.46 38.12 -25.39
N TYR A 184 -11.39 37.50 -24.87
CA TYR A 184 -10.11 38.19 -24.76
C TYR A 184 -9.47 38.19 -26.15
N LYS A 185 -9.34 39.38 -26.73
CA LYS A 185 -8.58 39.61 -27.96
C LYS A 185 -7.12 39.23 -27.72
N SER A 186 -6.66 38.11 -28.27
CA SER A 186 -5.25 37.91 -28.57
C SER A 186 -4.97 38.55 -29.93
N SER A 187 -4.16 39.61 -29.92
CA SER A 187 -3.61 40.22 -31.11
C SER A 187 -2.52 39.31 -31.70
N ASP A 188 -2.76 38.88 -32.93
CA ASP A 188 -1.80 38.51 -33.98
C ASP A 188 -0.41 38.02 -33.59
N ARG A 189 -0.16 36.73 -33.87
CA ARG A 189 0.95 36.33 -34.76
C ARG A 189 0.47 35.15 -35.61
N SER A 190 0.10 35.46 -36.84
CA SER A 190 -0.05 34.53 -37.95
C SER A 190 1.25 33.72 -38.13
N LYS A 191 1.24 32.47 -37.65
CA LYS A 191 2.09 31.42 -38.19
C LYS A 191 1.17 30.47 -38.95
N SER A 192 1.47 30.28 -40.23
CA SER A 192 0.78 29.38 -41.14
C SER A 192 0.47 28.03 -40.46
N HIS A 193 -0.81 27.71 -40.28
CA HIS A 193 -1.25 26.35 -39.98
C HIS A 193 -0.96 25.49 -41.22
N LYS A 194 0.24 24.89 -41.27
CA LYS A 194 0.51 23.79 -42.19
C LYS A 194 -0.38 22.64 -41.74
N SER A 195 -1.29 22.17 -42.60
CA SER A 195 -2.07 20.97 -42.31
C SER A 195 -1.07 19.82 -42.13
N LEU A 196 -0.97 19.27 -40.92
CA LEU A 196 -0.13 18.11 -40.65
C LEU A 196 -0.60 16.95 -41.52
N THR A 197 0.34 16.33 -42.22
CA THR A 197 0.11 15.19 -43.13
C THR A 197 0.61 13.91 -42.47
N ASP A 198 0.18 12.73 -42.95
CA ASP A 198 0.62 11.43 -42.39
C ASP A 198 2.16 11.25 -42.42
N SER A 199 2.89 12.05 -43.23
CA SER A 199 4.36 12.09 -43.23
C SER A 199 4.99 12.78 -42.01
N ASP A 200 4.19 13.45 -41.17
CA ASP A 200 4.66 14.09 -39.93
C ASP A 200 4.63 13.14 -38.72
N LEU A 201 4.12 11.91 -38.90
CA LEU A 201 4.09 10.88 -37.87
C LEU A 201 5.48 10.26 -37.68
N VAL A 202 5.92 10.19 -36.44
CA VAL A 202 7.24 9.69 -36.07
C VAL A 202 7.11 8.23 -35.64
N LEU A 203 7.91 7.35 -36.22
CA LEU A 203 7.99 5.93 -35.83
C LEU A 203 9.30 5.64 -35.11
N THR A 204 9.30 4.62 -34.26
CA THR A 204 10.54 4.09 -33.66
C THR A 204 11.48 3.62 -34.78
N ASN A 205 12.75 4.04 -34.73
CA ASN A 205 13.72 3.79 -35.79
C ASN A 205 15.01 3.15 -35.23
N TYR A 206 14.85 2.04 -34.50
CA TYR A 206 15.94 1.21 -33.99
C TYR A 206 15.62 -0.27 -34.21
N PRO A 207 16.64 -1.15 -34.29
CA PRO A 207 16.43 -2.57 -34.52
C PRO A 207 15.57 -3.21 -33.42
N THR A 208 14.87 -4.29 -33.77
CA THR A 208 14.20 -5.14 -32.79
C THR A 208 15.24 -5.69 -31.83
N ILE A 209 15.06 -5.42 -30.54
CA ILE A 209 15.82 -6.10 -29.50
C ILE A 209 14.86 -7.00 -28.74
N SER A 210 15.29 -8.22 -28.48
CA SER A 210 14.65 -9.07 -27.49
C SER A 210 14.85 -8.42 -26.12
N SER A 211 13.88 -7.65 -25.63
CA SER A 211 13.82 -7.38 -24.20
C SER A 211 13.67 -8.73 -23.49
N PRO A 212 14.35 -8.96 -22.36
CA PRO A 212 14.16 -10.19 -21.61
C PRO A 212 12.66 -10.34 -21.34
N HIS A 213 12.09 -11.48 -21.75
CA HIS A 213 10.73 -11.83 -21.38
C HIS A 213 10.74 -12.08 -19.87
N GLN A 214 10.47 -11.04 -19.08
CA GLN A 214 10.28 -11.16 -17.65
C GLN A 214 8.80 -11.45 -17.41
N THR A 215 8.48 -12.65 -16.93
CA THR A 215 7.20 -12.92 -16.29
C THR A 215 7.28 -12.48 -14.83
N ALA A 216 6.22 -11.89 -14.30
CA ALA A 216 6.18 -11.53 -12.89
C ALA A 216 6.48 -12.75 -11.99
N PRO A 217 7.25 -12.59 -10.89
CA PRO A 217 7.87 -11.35 -10.43
C PRO A 217 9.05 -10.92 -11.31
N TRP A 218 9.18 -9.61 -11.54
CA TRP A 218 10.32 -9.05 -12.26
C TRP A 218 11.62 -9.16 -11.46
N SER A 219 12.74 -9.11 -12.19
CA SER A 219 14.08 -8.89 -11.65
C SER A 219 14.57 -7.52 -12.11
N TYR A 220 14.73 -6.59 -11.17
CA TYR A 220 15.28 -5.27 -11.41
C TYR A 220 16.80 -5.33 -11.63
N PRO A 221 17.37 -4.49 -12.51
CA PRO A 221 16.65 -3.52 -13.35
C PRO A 221 15.84 -4.23 -14.44
N ALA A 222 14.58 -3.82 -14.59
CA ALA A 222 13.64 -4.40 -15.54
C ALA A 222 13.46 -3.43 -16.72
N TRP A 223 13.23 -3.96 -17.92
CA TRP A 223 12.95 -3.08 -19.06
C TRP A 223 12.13 -3.75 -20.16
N LYS A 224 11.42 -2.92 -20.92
CA LYS A 224 10.55 -3.30 -22.03
C LYS A 224 10.79 -2.37 -23.21
N CYS A 225 10.78 -2.92 -24.42
CA CYS A 225 11.01 -2.18 -25.66
C CYS A 225 9.77 -2.21 -26.56
N PRO A 226 9.38 -1.10 -27.21
CA PRO A 226 8.40 -1.09 -28.28
C PRO A 226 8.77 -2.04 -29.42
N LYS A 227 7.76 -2.51 -30.15
CA LYS A 227 7.99 -3.19 -31.43
C LYS A 227 8.61 -2.21 -32.44
N PRO A 228 9.36 -2.68 -33.46
CA PRO A 228 9.84 -1.82 -34.54
C PRO A 228 8.69 -1.13 -35.26
N ASN A 229 8.93 0.07 -35.79
CA ASN A 229 7.93 0.86 -36.51
C ASN A 229 6.67 1.14 -35.68
N THR A 230 6.81 1.27 -34.36
CA THR A 230 5.73 1.69 -33.46
C THR A 230 5.60 3.21 -33.53
N ILE A 231 4.37 3.72 -33.51
CA ILE A 231 4.11 5.17 -33.46
C ILE A 231 4.72 5.76 -32.18
N VAL A 232 5.44 6.86 -32.32
CA VAL A 232 6.04 7.59 -31.19
C VAL A 232 5.09 8.72 -30.80
N ARG A 233 4.29 8.50 -29.74
CA ARG A 233 3.33 9.49 -29.27
C ARG A 233 4.01 10.73 -28.70
N SER A 234 3.50 11.91 -29.05
CA SER A 234 3.92 13.19 -28.51
C SER A 234 3.72 13.27 -26.99
N HIS A 235 4.61 14.02 -26.34
CA HIS A 235 4.55 14.30 -24.90
C HIS A 235 4.37 15.79 -24.65
N ARG A 236 3.98 16.14 -23.43
CA ARG A 236 3.93 17.52 -22.96
C ARG A 236 4.86 17.68 -21.76
N ILE A 237 5.36 18.89 -21.57
CA ILE A 237 6.06 19.27 -20.33
C ILE A 237 5.01 19.62 -19.28
N GLY A 238 5.18 19.08 -18.07
CA GLY A 238 4.26 19.22 -16.96
C GLY A 238 4.23 17.96 -16.12
N ALA A 239 3.84 18.10 -14.86
CA ALA A 239 3.57 16.98 -13.96
C ALA A 239 2.43 17.38 -13.02
N SER A 240 1.54 16.44 -12.77
CA SER A 240 0.44 16.49 -11.80
C SER A 240 0.87 15.92 -10.46
N LYS A 241 1.86 15.02 -10.47
CA LYS A 241 2.39 14.40 -9.25
C LYS A 241 3.59 15.16 -8.71
N ARG A 242 3.75 15.06 -7.38
CA ARG A 242 4.99 15.40 -6.71
C ARG A 242 6.03 14.34 -7.07
N ARG A 243 7.26 14.82 -7.28
CA ARG A 243 8.43 13.97 -7.49
C ARG A 243 8.79 13.15 -6.24
N GLY A 244 9.10 11.88 -6.46
CA GLY A 244 9.71 10.97 -5.52
C GLY A 244 11.07 11.46 -5.01
N PHE A 245 11.54 10.85 -3.93
CA PHE A 245 12.69 11.37 -3.18
C PHE A 245 13.99 11.35 -3.98
N LYS A 246 14.20 10.30 -4.79
CA LYS A 246 15.43 10.12 -5.59
C LYS A 246 15.36 10.70 -6.99
N GLU A 247 14.18 11.03 -7.50
CA GLU A 247 13.99 11.44 -8.90
C GLU A 247 14.85 12.64 -9.30
N GLU A 248 14.82 13.74 -8.53
CA GLU A 248 15.54 14.96 -8.91
C GLU A 248 17.06 14.77 -8.91
N SER A 249 17.57 14.06 -7.90
CA SER A 249 19.00 13.75 -7.84
C SER A 249 19.42 12.85 -9.00
N PHE A 250 18.63 11.82 -9.31
CA PHE A 250 18.98 10.87 -10.36
C PHE A 250 18.85 11.49 -11.75
N GLU A 251 17.85 12.34 -11.98
CA GLU A 251 17.72 13.12 -13.22
C GLU A 251 18.96 13.99 -13.48
N LYS A 252 19.52 14.63 -12.44
CA LYS A 252 20.78 15.40 -12.57
C LYS A 252 21.94 14.48 -12.98
N THR A 253 22.04 13.29 -12.38
CA THR A 253 23.06 12.30 -12.72
C THR A 253 22.90 11.81 -14.17
N ILE A 254 21.70 11.41 -14.59
CA ILE A 254 21.42 10.98 -15.97
C ILE A 254 21.75 12.11 -16.96
N ARG A 255 21.33 13.35 -16.67
CA ARG A 255 21.64 14.51 -17.50
C ARG A 255 23.13 14.76 -17.62
N HIS A 256 23.91 14.54 -16.57
CA HIS A 256 25.37 14.68 -16.63
C HIS A 256 25.99 13.75 -17.69
N PHE A 257 25.50 12.51 -17.80
CA PHE A 257 26.06 11.52 -18.73
C PHE A 257 25.44 11.57 -20.14
N PHE A 258 24.14 11.88 -20.26
CA PHE A 258 23.40 11.74 -21.51
C PHE A 258 22.87 13.08 -22.08
N GLY A 259 22.98 14.18 -21.32
CA GLY A 259 22.34 15.47 -21.63
C GLY A 259 22.84 16.18 -22.89
N THR A 260 23.93 15.72 -23.50
CA THR A 260 24.42 16.23 -24.79
C THR A 260 23.58 15.72 -25.97
N GLU A 261 23.02 14.52 -25.86
CA GLU A 261 22.30 13.83 -26.95
C GLU A 261 20.84 13.51 -26.61
N PHE A 262 20.44 13.72 -25.35
CA PHE A 262 19.10 13.48 -24.86
C PHE A 262 18.60 14.64 -24.01
N ASP A 263 17.36 15.02 -24.23
CA ASP A 263 16.59 15.80 -23.26
C ASP A 263 16.22 14.87 -22.10
N VAL A 264 16.78 15.15 -20.92
CA VAL A 264 16.50 14.43 -19.67
C VAL A 264 15.57 15.30 -18.83
N LEU A 265 14.34 14.82 -18.59
CA LEU A 265 13.23 15.62 -18.11
C LEU A 265 12.45 14.90 -17.01
N GLY A 266 12.48 15.41 -15.78
CA GLY A 266 11.70 14.89 -14.64
C GLY A 266 10.27 15.45 -14.51
N ARG A 267 9.75 16.11 -15.55
CA ARG A 267 8.38 16.68 -15.59
C ARG A 267 7.78 16.51 -16.97
N THR A 268 7.59 15.25 -17.36
CA THR A 268 7.02 14.89 -18.65
C THR A 268 5.70 14.20 -18.41
N ARG A 269 4.75 14.38 -19.32
CA ARG A 269 3.47 13.69 -19.29
C ARG A 269 3.03 13.25 -20.67
N LEU A 270 2.34 12.13 -20.71
CA LEU A 270 1.65 11.58 -21.85
C LEU A 270 0.15 11.72 -21.61
N ASN A 271 -0.45 12.70 -22.28
CA ASN A 271 -1.89 12.91 -22.21
C ASN A 271 -2.62 11.72 -22.83
N VAL A 272 -3.71 11.33 -22.18
CA VAL A 272 -4.54 10.17 -22.53
C VAL A 272 -5.99 10.56 -22.89
N GLY A 273 -6.27 11.86 -22.92
CA GLY A 273 -7.60 12.45 -23.06
C GLY A 273 -8.04 13.17 -21.78
N GLY A 274 -9.05 14.06 -21.87
CA GLY A 274 -9.51 14.88 -20.75
C GLY A 274 -10.10 14.12 -19.55
N ILE A 275 -10.31 12.82 -19.73
CA ILE A 275 -11.06 11.95 -18.83
C ILE A 275 -10.19 11.43 -17.67
N THR A 276 -9.06 10.81 -17.98
CA THR A 276 -8.13 10.23 -16.99
C THR A 276 -6.91 11.15 -16.80
N ARG A 277 -6.20 10.99 -15.67
CA ARG A 277 -4.95 11.71 -15.46
C ARG A 277 -3.91 11.27 -16.51
N PRO A 278 -3.06 12.19 -17.00
CA PRO A 278 -1.93 11.83 -17.85
C PRO A 278 -1.02 10.78 -17.18
N PHE A 279 -0.41 9.92 -17.98
CA PHE A 279 0.68 9.09 -17.50
C PHE A 279 1.96 9.92 -17.43
N GLU A 280 2.68 9.82 -16.32
CA GLU A 280 3.88 10.61 -16.04
C GLU A 280 5.04 9.66 -15.78
N PRO A 281 6.09 9.66 -16.63
CA PRO A 281 7.36 9.02 -16.31
C PRO A 281 8.06 9.77 -15.16
N ASP A 282 8.75 9.06 -14.27
CA ASP A 282 9.53 9.71 -13.21
C ASP A 282 10.68 10.54 -13.81
N ILE A 283 11.35 9.98 -14.82
CA ILE A 283 12.34 10.66 -15.64
C ILE A 283 12.16 10.23 -17.09
N ALA A 284 11.91 11.18 -17.99
CA ALA A 284 11.94 10.93 -19.43
C ALA A 284 13.33 11.21 -20.00
N MET A 285 13.82 10.31 -20.84
CA MET A 285 15.01 10.54 -21.67
C MET A 285 14.62 10.47 -23.15
N ILE A 286 14.73 11.59 -23.84
CA ILE A 286 14.18 11.78 -25.19
C ILE A 286 15.31 12.21 -26.12
N SER A 287 15.53 11.47 -27.21
CA SER A 287 16.64 11.78 -28.11
C SER A 287 16.48 13.17 -28.72
N SER A 288 17.53 13.99 -28.61
CA SER A 288 17.58 15.34 -29.20
C SER A 288 17.96 15.32 -30.69
N SER A 289 18.34 14.16 -31.23
CA SER A 289 18.73 13.97 -32.63
C SER A 289 17.77 13.06 -33.40
N PHE A 290 17.50 13.44 -34.65
CA PHE A 290 16.46 12.84 -35.51
C PHE A 290 16.78 11.42 -36.06
N GLY A 291 17.75 10.70 -35.48
CA GLY A 291 18.21 9.42 -36.03
C GLY A 291 17.31 8.23 -35.68
N TYR A 292 17.00 8.05 -34.39
CA TYR A 292 16.44 6.79 -33.88
C TYR A 292 15.07 6.95 -33.20
N ASN A 293 14.63 8.18 -32.94
CA ASN A 293 13.36 8.50 -32.26
C ASN A 293 13.19 7.77 -30.92
N VAL A 294 14.29 7.68 -30.14
CA VAL A 294 14.33 6.98 -28.85
C VAL A 294 13.63 7.82 -27.79
N ARG A 295 12.74 7.18 -27.04
CA ARG A 295 12.14 7.71 -25.81
C ARG A 295 12.19 6.65 -24.74
N ILE A 296 12.68 7.00 -23.56
CA ILE A 296 12.80 6.11 -22.41
C ILE A 296 12.02 6.73 -21.25
N ASP A 297 11.02 5.99 -20.78
CA ASP A 297 10.38 6.14 -19.47
C ASP A 297 11.27 5.44 -18.45
N ILE A 298 11.91 6.21 -17.57
CA ILE A 298 12.78 5.70 -16.51
C ILE A 298 12.02 5.85 -15.19
N GLU A 299 11.68 4.71 -14.60
CA GLU A 299 10.90 4.61 -13.36
C GLU A 299 11.80 4.25 -12.17
N ILE A 300 11.50 4.87 -11.03
CA ILE A 300 12.13 4.63 -9.74
C ILE A 300 11.09 4.01 -8.82
N ASP A 301 11.05 2.69 -8.80
CA ASP A 301 10.05 1.93 -8.08
C ASP A 301 10.35 1.95 -6.57
N GLU A 302 9.39 2.46 -5.81
CA GLU A 302 9.47 2.55 -4.36
C GLU A 302 8.55 1.50 -3.74
N PRO A 303 8.96 0.82 -2.65
CA PRO A 303 8.15 -0.26 -2.08
C PRO A 303 6.85 0.22 -1.44
N TYR A 304 6.81 1.47 -0.99
CA TYR A 304 5.63 2.10 -0.42
C TYR A 304 5.75 3.62 -0.49
N SER A 305 4.64 4.33 -0.54
CA SER A 305 4.59 5.79 -0.46
C SER A 305 5.18 6.29 0.86
N GLY A 306 6.09 7.27 0.80
CA GLY A 306 6.74 7.84 1.99
C GLY A 306 5.75 8.40 3.03
N ILE A 307 4.66 9.01 2.58
CA ILE A 307 3.65 9.67 3.44
C ILE A 307 2.51 8.73 3.81
N SER A 308 1.79 8.22 2.82
CA SER A 308 0.59 7.40 3.07
C SER A 308 0.94 6.00 3.57
N ARG A 309 2.21 5.58 3.46
CA ARG A 309 2.71 4.23 3.79
C ARG A 309 2.10 3.11 2.95
N LYS A 310 1.33 3.45 1.91
CA LYS A 310 0.67 2.48 1.05
C LYS A 310 1.69 1.75 0.20
N PRO A 311 1.62 0.40 0.07
CA PRO A 311 2.41 -0.35 -0.89
C PRO A 311 2.27 0.20 -2.31
N THR A 312 3.36 0.17 -3.06
CA THR A 312 3.45 0.65 -4.44
C THR A 312 4.31 -0.30 -5.27
N HIS A 313 4.12 -0.34 -6.58
CA HIS A 313 4.91 -1.15 -7.53
C HIS A 313 5.06 -2.63 -7.15
N CYS A 314 3.99 -3.20 -6.59
CA CYS A 314 3.98 -4.60 -6.22
C CYS A 314 3.76 -5.46 -7.48
N ILE A 315 4.07 -6.76 -7.35
CA ILE A 315 3.82 -7.75 -8.40
C ILE A 315 2.40 -7.60 -8.98
N GLY A 316 2.31 -7.26 -10.28
CA GLY A 316 1.06 -7.08 -11.03
C GLY A 316 0.51 -5.66 -11.14
N ASP A 317 1.08 -4.67 -10.44
CA ASP A 317 0.56 -3.28 -10.46
C ASP A 317 0.85 -2.54 -11.78
N ASP A 318 1.98 -2.83 -12.43
CA ASP A 318 2.58 -1.96 -13.45
C ASP A 318 2.47 -2.48 -14.90
N ASP A 319 2.06 -3.73 -15.11
CA ASP A 319 2.04 -4.39 -16.43
C ASP A 319 1.22 -3.63 -17.49
N GLY A 320 0.07 -3.08 -17.08
CA GLY A 320 -0.81 -2.30 -17.95
C GLY A 320 -0.20 -0.95 -18.34
N ARG A 321 0.45 -0.27 -17.38
CA ARG A 321 1.15 1.01 -17.60
C ARG A 321 2.31 0.83 -18.56
N ASP A 322 3.13 -0.19 -18.34
CA ASP A 322 4.31 -0.45 -19.18
C ASP A 322 3.92 -0.82 -20.62
N THR A 323 2.83 -1.58 -20.77
CA THR A 323 2.25 -1.87 -22.09
C THR A 323 1.71 -0.61 -22.75
N PHE A 324 1.05 0.28 -22.00
CA PHE A 324 0.54 1.55 -22.51
C PHE A 324 1.64 2.43 -23.10
N PHE A 325 2.78 2.57 -22.41
CA PHE A 325 3.95 3.30 -22.90
C PHE A 325 4.60 2.60 -24.10
N SER A 326 4.79 1.29 -24.01
CA SER A 326 5.45 0.49 -25.05
C SER A 326 4.71 0.53 -26.39
N ASP A 327 3.37 0.41 -26.38
CA ASP A 327 2.54 0.50 -27.58
C ASP A 327 2.56 1.91 -28.21
N ARG A 328 3.09 2.91 -27.49
CA ARG A 328 3.19 4.33 -27.88
C ARG A 328 4.62 4.78 -28.16
N GLY A 329 5.53 3.83 -28.36
CA GLY A 329 6.89 4.08 -28.79
C GLY A 329 7.85 4.47 -27.67
N TRP A 330 7.48 4.24 -26.41
CA TRP A 330 8.35 4.46 -25.25
C TRP A 330 8.97 3.15 -24.77
N MET A 331 10.29 3.13 -24.62
CA MET A 331 10.96 2.11 -23.84
C MET A 331 10.69 2.37 -22.36
N VAL A 332 10.44 1.34 -21.58
CA VAL A 332 10.26 1.46 -20.12
C VAL A 332 11.45 0.80 -19.46
N VAL A 333 12.11 1.50 -18.54
CA VAL A 333 13.24 0.99 -17.75
C VAL A 333 12.93 1.28 -16.29
N ARG A 334 12.90 0.26 -15.46
CA ARG A 334 12.57 0.37 -14.04
C ARG A 334 13.77 -0.01 -13.19
N PHE A 335 14.03 0.81 -12.18
CA PHE A 335 14.98 0.56 -11.11
C PHE A 335 14.25 0.59 -9.78
N THR A 336 14.74 -0.14 -8.78
CA THR A 336 14.27 0.10 -7.41
C THR A 336 14.87 1.41 -6.87
N GLU A 337 14.16 2.12 -6.01
CA GLU A 337 14.72 3.30 -5.31
C GLU A 337 16.00 2.94 -4.57
N PHE A 338 16.08 1.72 -4.02
CA PHE A 338 17.28 1.22 -3.36
C PHE A 338 18.48 1.17 -4.32
N GLN A 339 18.34 0.59 -5.51
CA GLN A 339 19.39 0.57 -6.54
C GLN A 339 19.81 2.00 -6.95
N VAL A 340 18.84 2.89 -7.18
CA VAL A 340 19.13 4.28 -7.53
C VAL A 340 19.85 5.01 -6.39
N HIS A 341 19.58 4.66 -5.14
CA HIS A 341 20.24 5.25 -3.98
C HIS A 341 21.65 4.69 -3.74
N THR A 342 21.84 3.37 -3.81
CA THR A 342 23.11 2.71 -3.42
C THR A 342 24.06 2.45 -4.58
N GLU A 343 23.56 2.37 -5.81
CA GLU A 343 24.28 1.95 -7.01
C GLU A 343 23.96 2.87 -8.21
N GLU A 344 23.82 4.18 -7.96
CA GLU A 344 23.34 5.17 -8.93
C GLU A 344 24.13 5.14 -10.27
N LEU A 345 25.46 5.06 -10.23
CA LEU A 345 26.30 4.96 -11.44
C LEU A 345 26.13 3.64 -12.19
N ALA A 346 25.81 2.56 -11.50
CA ALA A 346 25.53 1.28 -12.14
C ALA A 346 24.15 1.32 -12.85
N CYS A 347 23.18 2.06 -12.32
CA CYS A 347 21.91 2.34 -13.00
C CYS A 347 22.13 3.15 -14.29
N VAL A 348 22.99 4.16 -14.25
CA VAL A 348 23.40 4.92 -15.46
C VAL A 348 24.08 3.99 -16.47
N GLY A 349 25.00 3.14 -16.03
CA GLY A 349 25.66 2.18 -16.91
C GLY A 349 24.70 1.16 -17.53
N PHE A 350 23.61 0.80 -16.83
CA PHE A 350 22.54 -0.02 -17.41
C PHE A 350 21.77 0.70 -18.52
N LEU A 351 21.48 2.01 -18.35
CA LEU A 351 20.89 2.83 -19.41
C LEU A 351 21.83 2.88 -20.63
N LEU A 352 23.13 3.08 -20.41
CA LEU A 352 24.14 3.04 -21.47
C LEU A 352 24.17 1.67 -22.16
N HIS A 353 24.06 0.57 -21.41
CA HIS A 353 24.00 -0.78 -21.97
C HIS A 353 22.81 -0.92 -22.92
N ILE A 354 21.61 -0.49 -22.51
CA ILE A 354 20.41 -0.49 -23.36
C ILE A 354 20.62 0.36 -24.61
N LEU A 355 21.12 1.59 -24.46
CA LEU A 355 21.39 2.49 -25.58
C LEU A 355 22.34 1.86 -26.61
N ARG A 356 23.39 1.16 -26.18
CA ARG A 356 24.31 0.49 -27.10
C ARG A 356 23.71 -0.71 -27.82
N GLN A 357 22.64 -1.30 -27.28
CA GLN A 357 21.91 -2.34 -28.00
C GLN A 357 21.04 -1.74 -29.13
N ILE A 358 20.40 -0.59 -28.91
CA ILE A 358 19.57 0.08 -29.95
C ILE A 358 20.41 0.92 -30.92
N GLN A 359 21.53 1.45 -30.47
CA GLN A 359 22.43 2.35 -31.18
C GLN A 359 23.88 1.87 -30.98
N PRO A 360 24.35 0.84 -31.71
CA PRO A 360 25.68 0.27 -31.52
C PRO A 360 26.84 1.27 -31.63
N GLN A 361 26.64 2.35 -32.38
CA GLN A 361 27.63 3.42 -32.54
C GLN A 361 27.63 4.45 -31.40
N TYR A 362 26.71 4.38 -30.45
CA TYR A 362 26.63 5.30 -29.32
C TYR A 362 27.89 5.20 -28.46
N LYS A 363 28.64 6.30 -28.38
CA LYS A 363 29.90 6.41 -27.63
C LYS A 363 29.59 7.05 -26.27
N GLY A 364 29.21 6.24 -25.29
CA GLY A 364 29.08 6.68 -23.90
C GLY A 364 30.37 6.49 -23.08
N ASP A 365 30.33 6.88 -21.81
CA ASP A 365 31.44 6.66 -20.88
C ASP A 365 31.62 5.16 -20.59
N LEU A 366 32.76 4.61 -21.02
CA LEU A 366 33.09 3.19 -20.91
C LEU A 366 33.50 2.78 -19.49
N ASN A 367 33.67 3.73 -18.56
CA ASN A 367 34.07 3.45 -17.18
C ASN A 367 32.90 3.11 -16.26
N LEU A 368 31.67 3.21 -16.75
CA LEU A 368 30.47 2.91 -15.98
C LEU A 368 30.33 1.40 -15.71
N GLN A 369 29.97 1.07 -14.47
CA GLN A 369 29.54 -0.29 -14.10
C GLN A 369 28.32 -0.69 -14.96
N PRO A 370 28.28 -1.88 -15.57
CA PRO A 370 27.32 -2.18 -16.62
C PRO A 370 25.87 -2.34 -16.14
N LYS A 371 25.66 -2.74 -14.87
CA LYS A 371 24.34 -2.85 -14.24
C LYS A 371 24.45 -2.89 -12.72
N PRO A 372 23.41 -2.44 -11.96
CA PRO A 372 23.34 -2.63 -10.52
C PRO A 372 23.10 -4.10 -10.14
N GLU A 373 23.24 -4.42 -8.85
CA GLU A 373 22.89 -5.73 -8.29
C GLU A 373 21.40 -6.05 -8.56
N GLU A 374 21.12 -7.31 -8.93
CA GLU A 374 19.75 -7.73 -9.22
C GLU A 374 18.91 -7.77 -7.94
N SER A 375 17.67 -7.29 -8.04
CA SER A 375 16.69 -7.39 -6.95
C SER A 375 15.34 -7.85 -7.46
N HIS A 376 14.63 -8.64 -6.67
CA HIS A 376 13.32 -9.14 -7.04
C HIS A 376 12.22 -8.12 -6.73
N GLN A 377 11.21 -8.08 -7.59
CA GLN A 377 9.98 -7.35 -7.31
C GLN A 377 9.31 -7.85 -6.04
N TRP A 378 8.80 -6.91 -5.24
CA TRP A 378 8.22 -7.20 -3.94
C TRP A 378 6.73 -7.49 -4.02
N THR A 379 6.26 -8.28 -3.07
CA THR A 379 4.83 -8.48 -2.82
C THR A 379 4.27 -7.34 -2.00
N THR A 380 2.95 -7.13 -2.08
CA THR A 380 2.23 -6.19 -1.20
C THR A 380 2.50 -6.48 0.29
N LEU A 381 2.57 -7.76 0.68
CA LEU A 381 2.92 -8.15 2.06
C LEU A 381 4.33 -7.68 2.46
N GLN A 382 5.31 -7.84 1.56
CA GLN A 382 6.68 -7.44 1.81
C GLN A 382 6.79 -5.91 1.93
N ALA A 383 6.14 -5.17 1.03
CA ALA A 383 6.01 -3.72 1.11
C ALA A 383 5.38 -3.25 2.43
N GLN A 384 4.28 -3.88 2.88
CA GLN A 384 3.65 -3.58 4.17
C GLN A 384 4.57 -3.86 5.37
N LYS A 385 5.38 -4.92 5.31
CA LYS A 385 6.41 -5.20 6.34
C LYS A 385 7.47 -4.11 6.36
N TRP A 386 8.04 -3.77 5.21
CA TRP A 386 9.02 -2.71 5.07
C TRP A 386 8.50 -1.32 5.47
N ALA A 387 7.23 -1.02 5.22
CA ALA A 387 6.57 0.21 5.66
C ALA A 387 6.47 0.27 7.19
N ARG A 388 6.15 -0.84 7.87
CA ARG A 388 6.14 -0.90 9.35
C ARG A 388 7.53 -0.79 9.96
N GLU A 389 8.55 -1.26 9.25
CA GLU A 389 9.94 -1.24 9.69
C GLU A 389 10.67 0.06 9.35
N ASN A 390 10.02 1.01 8.66
CA ASN A 390 10.62 2.24 8.15
C ASN A 390 11.87 1.96 7.29
N TRP A 391 11.78 0.94 6.44
CA TRP A 391 12.89 0.47 5.61
C TRP A 391 13.44 1.55 4.67
N ARG A 392 12.57 2.29 3.93
CA ARG A 392 12.95 3.43 3.08
C ARG A 392 13.69 4.48 3.89
N GLU A 393 13.14 4.89 5.03
CA GLU A 393 13.79 5.87 5.90
C GLU A 393 15.17 5.41 6.38
N SER A 394 15.30 4.12 6.68
CA SER A 394 16.55 3.55 7.17
C SER A 394 17.66 3.58 6.13
N TYR A 395 17.40 3.23 4.87
CA TYR A 395 18.46 3.24 3.85
C TYR A 395 18.66 4.62 3.23
N LEU A 396 17.61 5.45 3.12
CA LEU A 396 17.73 6.82 2.62
C LEU A 396 18.34 7.80 3.63
N GLY A 397 18.34 7.44 4.93
CA GLY A 397 18.70 8.37 6.00
C GLY A 397 17.75 9.58 6.08
N HIS A 398 16.49 9.39 5.70
CA HIS A 398 15.48 10.45 5.57
C HIS A 398 14.22 10.12 6.35
N GLN A 399 13.50 11.13 6.84
CA GLN A 399 12.14 10.96 7.38
C GLN A 399 11.14 11.74 6.55
N PHE A 400 10.17 11.01 5.99
CA PHE A 400 9.11 11.62 5.20
C PHE A 400 8.15 12.39 6.10
N ARG A 401 7.79 13.61 5.67
CA ARG A 401 6.87 14.51 6.38
C ARG A 401 5.78 14.97 5.43
N HIS A 402 4.59 15.20 5.97
CA HIS A 402 3.45 15.68 5.19
C HIS A 402 3.82 16.97 4.45
N VAL A 403 3.43 17.04 3.18
CA VAL A 403 3.56 18.23 2.33
C VAL A 403 2.23 18.39 1.60
N GLU A 404 1.78 19.63 1.46
CA GLU A 404 0.53 19.94 0.74
C GLU A 404 0.59 19.46 -0.72
N GLU A 405 -0.53 18.94 -1.20
CA GLU A 405 -0.67 18.51 -2.59
C GLU A 405 -0.67 19.73 -3.52
N GLN A 406 0.02 19.60 -4.66
CA GLN A 406 -0.03 20.60 -5.71
C GLN A 406 -1.22 20.33 -6.62
N LEU A 407 -2.00 21.38 -6.90
CA LEU A 407 -3.08 21.32 -7.89
C LEU A 407 -2.49 21.14 -9.29
N GLU A 408 -3.05 20.20 -10.04
CA GLU A 408 -2.73 20.01 -11.46
C GLU A 408 -3.17 21.24 -12.27
N THR A 409 -2.28 21.75 -13.12
CA THR A 409 -2.48 23.03 -13.84
C THR A 409 -2.53 22.89 -15.36
N GLY A 410 -2.45 21.68 -15.91
CA GLY A 410 -2.26 21.47 -17.35
C GLY A 410 -3.47 20.85 -18.05
N ASP A 411 -3.78 21.35 -19.24
CA ASP A 411 -4.79 20.77 -20.14
C ASP A 411 -4.52 19.27 -20.40
N ARG A 412 -5.56 18.45 -20.21
CA ARG A 412 -5.54 16.98 -20.34
C ARG A 412 -6.02 16.51 -21.71
N ASP A 413 -6.79 17.34 -22.42
CA ASP A 413 -7.33 16.95 -23.72
C ASP A 413 -6.22 16.69 -24.73
N LEU A 414 -6.49 15.75 -25.63
CA LEU A 414 -5.61 15.52 -26.76
C LEU A 414 -5.76 16.68 -27.73
N ASN A 415 -4.63 17.17 -28.25
CA ASN A 415 -4.66 18.06 -29.41
C ASN A 415 -4.75 17.23 -30.70
N GLU A 416 -5.04 17.89 -31.83
CA GLU A 416 -5.24 17.20 -33.12
C GLU A 416 -4.06 16.28 -33.52
N ARG A 417 -2.83 16.65 -33.17
CA ARG A 417 -1.66 15.82 -33.46
C ARG A 417 -1.69 14.56 -32.60
N GLU A 418 -1.95 14.72 -31.31
CA GLU A 418 -2.01 13.62 -30.37
C GLU A 418 -3.14 12.63 -30.72
N GLU A 419 -4.30 13.13 -31.14
CA GLU A 419 -5.41 12.31 -31.63
C GLU A 419 -5.02 11.48 -32.88
N ARG A 420 -4.36 12.11 -33.85
CA ARG A 420 -3.88 11.42 -35.06
C ARG A 420 -2.87 10.33 -34.75
N GLU A 421 -1.93 10.60 -33.85
CA GLU A 421 -0.95 9.61 -33.42
C GLU A 421 -1.61 8.46 -32.65
N GLU A 422 -2.56 8.77 -31.76
CA GLU A 422 -3.30 7.79 -30.97
C GLU A 422 -4.11 6.83 -31.87
N ALA A 423 -4.70 7.34 -32.96
CA ALA A 423 -5.40 6.53 -33.95
C ALA A 423 -4.50 5.49 -34.68
N LYS A 424 -3.17 5.67 -34.65
CA LYS A 424 -2.21 4.73 -35.26
C LYS A 424 -1.59 3.76 -34.24
N VAL A 425 -1.92 3.88 -32.96
CA VAL A 425 -1.42 2.99 -31.89
C VAL A 425 -1.93 1.57 -32.12
N LYS A 426 -1.00 0.62 -32.25
CA LYS A 426 -1.31 -0.81 -32.35
C LYS A 426 -1.26 -1.44 -30.96
N LYS A 427 -2.40 -1.46 -30.28
CA LYS A 427 -2.52 -2.00 -28.92
C LYS A 427 -2.17 -3.48 -28.87
N THR A 428 -1.35 -3.86 -27.91
CA THR A 428 -0.98 -5.26 -27.63
C THR A 428 -2.15 -5.96 -26.95
N ARG A 429 -2.83 -6.86 -27.67
CA ARG A 429 -3.91 -7.70 -27.13
C ARG A 429 -3.34 -9.05 -26.68
N LEU A 430 -3.09 -9.20 -25.38
CA LEU A 430 -2.70 -10.47 -24.79
C LEU A 430 -3.91 -11.35 -24.45
N PHE A 431 -5.07 -10.74 -24.24
CA PHE A 431 -6.28 -11.40 -23.77
C PHE A 431 -7.49 -11.00 -24.61
N GLU A 432 -8.49 -11.88 -24.67
CA GLU A 432 -9.75 -11.60 -25.35
C GLU A 432 -10.61 -10.65 -24.51
N VAL A 433 -11.20 -9.67 -25.20
CA VAL A 433 -12.21 -8.78 -24.62
C VAL A 433 -13.51 -9.56 -24.50
N GLU A 434 -14.17 -9.51 -23.36
CA GLU A 434 -15.52 -10.04 -23.24
C GLU A 434 -16.49 -9.16 -24.02
N HIS A 435 -17.23 -9.76 -24.95
CA HIS A 435 -18.27 -9.08 -25.70
C HIS A 435 -19.62 -9.25 -24.99
N PRO A 436 -20.33 -8.16 -24.67
CA PRO A 436 -21.65 -8.25 -24.06
C PRO A 436 -22.60 -9.09 -24.91
N SER A 437 -23.45 -9.89 -24.25
CA SER A 437 -24.54 -10.58 -24.94
C SER A 437 -25.44 -9.58 -25.66
N VAL A 438 -25.77 -9.88 -26.92
CA VAL A 438 -26.74 -9.11 -27.72
C VAL A 438 -28.18 -9.31 -27.24
N GLU A 439 -28.43 -10.35 -26.45
CA GLU A 439 -29.72 -10.69 -25.85
C GLU A 439 -29.71 -10.49 -24.32
N GLY A 440 -30.87 -10.24 -23.72
CA GLY A 440 -31.05 -10.17 -22.28
C GLY A 440 -31.23 -8.75 -21.72
N PHE A 441 -31.05 -8.61 -20.39
CA PHE A 441 -31.32 -7.35 -19.69
C PHE A 441 -30.37 -6.23 -20.08
N ASN A 442 -29.09 -6.54 -20.33
CA ASN A 442 -28.10 -5.53 -20.67
C ASN A 442 -28.35 -4.87 -22.04
N SER A 443 -28.77 -5.63 -23.04
CA SER A 443 -29.15 -5.05 -24.34
C SER A 443 -30.48 -4.31 -24.28
N LYS A 444 -31.46 -4.84 -23.53
CA LYS A 444 -32.77 -4.19 -23.33
C LYS A 444 -32.66 -2.83 -22.62
N TYR A 445 -31.77 -2.70 -21.65
CA TYR A 445 -31.57 -1.50 -20.85
C TYR A 445 -30.18 -0.90 -21.09
N PHE A 446 -29.74 -0.90 -22.34
CA PHE A 446 -28.45 -0.36 -22.77
C PHE A 446 -28.22 1.05 -22.23
N HIS A 447 -26.99 1.33 -21.83
CA HIS A 447 -26.54 2.65 -21.40
C HIS A 447 -25.40 3.09 -22.32
N ASP A 448 -25.36 4.37 -22.74
CA ASP A 448 -24.34 4.87 -23.69
C ASP A 448 -22.89 4.69 -23.20
N ARG A 449 -22.71 4.56 -21.88
CA ARG A 449 -21.41 4.28 -21.25
C ARG A 449 -20.93 2.84 -21.46
N ASP A 450 -21.83 1.90 -21.78
CA ASP A 450 -21.49 0.48 -21.94
C ASP A 450 -20.48 0.25 -23.08
N SER A 451 -20.52 1.08 -24.13
CA SER A 451 -19.59 0.98 -25.27
C SER A 451 -18.20 1.54 -24.97
N ARG A 452 -18.01 2.20 -23.82
CA ARG A 452 -16.74 2.83 -23.43
C ARG A 452 -15.85 1.93 -22.58
N ILE A 453 -16.37 0.80 -22.09
CA ILE A 453 -15.65 -0.08 -21.18
C ILE A 453 -15.38 -1.44 -21.82
N ASN A 454 -14.12 -1.88 -21.76
CA ASN A 454 -13.72 -3.23 -22.10
C ASN A 454 -13.35 -3.99 -20.83
N PHE A 455 -13.75 -5.25 -20.75
CA PHE A 455 -13.40 -6.16 -19.68
C PHE A 455 -12.63 -7.36 -20.24
N TYR A 456 -11.56 -7.75 -19.55
CA TYR A 456 -10.71 -8.88 -19.90
C TYR A 456 -10.82 -9.93 -18.77
N PRO A 457 -11.59 -11.02 -18.97
CA PRO A 457 -11.93 -11.96 -17.89
C PRO A 457 -10.73 -12.67 -17.27
N GLU A 458 -9.78 -13.10 -18.10
CA GLU A 458 -8.61 -13.86 -17.65
C GLU A 458 -7.70 -13.05 -16.69
N PRO A 459 -7.24 -11.83 -17.05
CA PRO A 459 -6.49 -10.99 -16.12
C PRO A 459 -7.39 -10.22 -15.13
N HIS A 460 -8.72 -10.35 -15.22
CA HIS A 460 -9.70 -9.54 -14.48
C HIS A 460 -9.44 -8.02 -14.58
N ALA A 461 -9.13 -7.55 -15.79
CA ALA A 461 -8.72 -6.17 -16.06
C ALA A 461 -9.79 -5.38 -16.79
N TYR A 462 -9.76 -4.06 -16.62
CA TYR A 462 -10.72 -3.13 -17.22
C TYR A 462 -9.98 -2.02 -17.97
N GLU A 463 -10.56 -1.57 -19.08
CA GLU A 463 -10.12 -0.38 -19.81
C GLU A 463 -11.32 0.53 -20.09
N ILE A 464 -11.15 1.84 -19.90
CA ILE A 464 -12.13 2.87 -20.28
C ILE A 464 -11.57 3.64 -21.45
N ASP A 465 -12.28 3.66 -22.58
CA ASP A 465 -11.83 4.25 -23.84
C ASP A 465 -10.43 3.75 -24.25
N GLY A 466 -10.13 2.49 -23.84
CA GLY A 466 -8.86 1.82 -24.07
C GLY A 466 -7.68 2.34 -23.25
N VAL A 467 -7.96 2.99 -22.11
CA VAL A 467 -7.02 3.33 -21.04
C VAL A 467 -7.23 2.36 -19.86
N PRO A 468 -6.19 1.65 -19.38
CA PRO A 468 -6.30 0.74 -18.23
C PRO A 468 -6.75 1.45 -16.95
N VAL A 469 -7.62 0.80 -16.16
CA VAL A 469 -8.14 1.33 -14.89
C VAL A 469 -8.13 0.29 -13.77
N THR A 470 -8.15 0.77 -12.52
CA THR A 470 -8.09 -0.10 -11.33
C THR A 470 -9.46 -0.73 -11.04
N SER A 471 -9.51 -2.03 -10.74
CA SER A 471 -10.76 -2.66 -10.33
C SER A 471 -11.16 -2.22 -8.91
N VAL A 472 -12.46 -2.11 -8.62
CA VAL A 472 -12.96 -1.75 -7.28
C VAL A 472 -12.51 -2.77 -6.22
N SER A 473 -12.44 -4.06 -6.55
CA SER A 473 -11.97 -5.09 -5.62
C SER A 473 -10.48 -4.93 -5.30
N THR A 474 -9.65 -4.65 -6.31
CA THR A 474 -8.22 -4.30 -6.13
C THR A 474 -8.07 -3.05 -5.28
N LEU A 475 -8.88 -2.01 -5.54
CA LEU A 475 -8.86 -0.78 -4.74
C LEU A 475 -9.17 -1.05 -3.28
N VAL A 476 -10.26 -1.77 -2.97
CA VAL A 476 -10.63 -2.13 -1.59
C VAL A 476 -9.52 -2.93 -0.92
N ALA A 477 -8.87 -3.87 -1.64
CA ALA A 477 -7.83 -4.71 -1.09
C ALA A 477 -6.63 -3.91 -0.54
N ARG A 478 -6.27 -2.78 -1.18
CA ARG A 478 -5.17 -1.89 -0.77
C ARG A 478 -5.33 -1.30 0.64
N PHE A 479 -6.55 -1.30 1.17
CA PHE A 479 -6.86 -0.75 2.49
C PHE A 479 -6.92 -1.77 3.62
N PHE A 480 -6.48 -3.01 3.36
CA PHE A 480 -6.39 -4.05 4.38
C PHE A 480 -5.02 -4.73 4.35
N PRO A 481 -4.57 -5.32 5.49
CA PRO A 481 -3.35 -6.09 5.54
C PRO A 481 -3.40 -7.30 4.61
N GLU A 482 -2.28 -7.61 3.95
CA GLU A 482 -2.15 -8.87 3.24
C GLU A 482 -2.05 -10.05 4.20
N PHE A 483 -2.59 -11.19 3.80
CA PHE A 483 -2.55 -12.39 4.61
C PHE A 483 -1.14 -13.01 4.54
N ASP A 484 -0.43 -13.00 5.67
CA ASP A 484 0.88 -13.65 5.80
C ASP A 484 0.74 -15.17 5.90
N SER A 485 0.52 -15.79 4.74
CA SER A 485 0.24 -17.23 4.63
C SER A 485 1.35 -18.08 5.23
N LEU A 486 2.61 -17.72 5.00
CA LEU A 486 3.76 -18.45 5.55
C LEU A 486 3.80 -18.35 7.08
N TYR A 487 3.72 -17.14 7.64
CA TYR A 487 3.73 -16.96 9.10
C TYR A 487 2.60 -17.75 9.78
N TRP A 488 1.39 -17.68 9.22
CA TRP A 488 0.23 -18.38 9.78
C TRP A 488 0.31 -19.89 9.56
N ALA A 489 0.84 -20.34 8.42
CA ALA A 489 1.05 -21.74 8.15
C ALA A 489 2.08 -22.34 9.12
N GLU A 490 3.21 -21.68 9.37
CA GLU A 490 4.22 -22.14 10.34
C GLU A 490 3.61 -22.27 11.75
N LYS A 491 2.86 -21.25 12.17
CA LYS A 491 2.20 -21.23 13.48
C LYS A 491 1.16 -22.33 13.62
N LYS A 492 0.40 -22.64 12.56
CA LYS A 492 -0.64 -23.69 12.58
C LYS A 492 -0.04 -25.08 12.43
N ALA A 493 0.93 -25.25 11.55
CA ALA A 493 1.69 -26.48 11.34
C ALA A 493 2.36 -26.96 12.63
N ALA A 494 3.01 -26.04 13.37
CA ALA A 494 3.61 -26.34 14.66
C ALA A 494 2.59 -26.79 15.72
N LYS A 495 1.36 -26.25 15.70
CA LYS A 495 0.29 -26.67 16.62
C LYS A 495 -0.33 -28.02 16.25
N GLN A 496 -0.32 -28.37 14.96
CA GLN A 496 -0.98 -29.56 14.42
C GLN A 496 0.00 -30.71 14.12
N ASN A 497 1.30 -30.52 14.39
CA ASN A 497 2.37 -31.45 14.01
C ASN A 497 2.29 -31.87 12.53
N GLN A 498 2.04 -30.90 11.64
CA GLN A 498 1.92 -31.09 10.20
C GLN A 498 3.00 -30.32 9.45
N SER A 499 3.22 -30.63 8.18
CA SER A 499 4.16 -29.89 7.34
C SER A 499 3.60 -28.54 6.92
N THR A 500 4.35 -27.46 7.18
CA THR A 500 4.04 -26.10 6.69
C THR A 500 3.85 -26.08 5.17
N LYS A 501 4.70 -26.81 4.42
CA LYS A 501 4.63 -26.87 2.95
C LYS A 501 3.32 -27.51 2.48
N GLN A 502 2.91 -28.61 3.11
CA GLN A 502 1.64 -29.27 2.78
C GLN A 502 0.45 -28.37 3.09
N LEU A 503 0.47 -27.69 4.25
CA LEU A 503 -0.59 -26.77 4.65
C LEU A 503 -0.74 -25.58 3.69
N LEU A 504 0.37 -24.99 3.24
CA LEU A 504 0.36 -23.91 2.25
C LEU A 504 -0.22 -24.38 0.91
N GLU A 505 0.17 -25.57 0.46
CA GLU A 505 -0.34 -26.17 -0.78
C GLU A 505 -1.83 -26.49 -0.69
N ASP A 506 -2.29 -27.00 0.46
CA ASP A 506 -3.71 -27.20 0.72
C ASP A 506 -4.49 -25.88 0.71
N TRP A 507 -3.95 -24.82 1.32
CA TRP A 507 -4.58 -23.51 1.29
C TRP A 507 -4.65 -22.94 -0.13
N ARG A 508 -3.57 -23.05 -0.90
CA ARG A 508 -3.52 -22.64 -2.31
C ARG A 508 -4.58 -23.35 -3.14
N ARG A 509 -4.59 -24.69 -3.11
CA ARG A 509 -5.55 -25.53 -3.84
C ARG A 509 -7.00 -25.28 -3.41
N ASN A 510 -7.24 -25.08 -2.11
CA ASN A 510 -8.57 -24.74 -1.61
C ASN A 510 -9.01 -23.35 -2.10
N GLY A 511 -8.09 -22.38 -2.15
CA GLY A 511 -8.34 -21.05 -2.70
C GLY A 511 -8.68 -21.09 -4.19
N GLU A 512 -7.88 -21.79 -4.99
CA GLU A 512 -8.09 -21.97 -6.44
C GLU A 512 -9.43 -22.64 -6.74
N ASN A 513 -9.75 -23.72 -6.01
CA ASN A 513 -11.04 -24.39 -6.16
C ASN A 513 -12.21 -23.50 -5.73
N ALA A 514 -12.08 -22.74 -4.62
CA ALA A 514 -13.12 -21.83 -4.17
C ALA A 514 -13.37 -20.71 -5.20
N SER A 515 -12.30 -20.13 -5.76
CA SER A 515 -12.36 -19.12 -6.82
C SER A 515 -13.06 -19.67 -8.07
N ARG A 516 -12.58 -20.80 -8.61
CA ARG A 516 -13.16 -21.45 -9.80
C ARG A 516 -14.64 -21.79 -9.64
N LEU A 517 -15.04 -22.32 -8.48
CA LEU A 517 -16.44 -22.64 -8.20
C LEU A 517 -17.30 -21.37 -7.99
N GLY A 518 -16.71 -20.29 -7.46
CA GLY A 518 -17.34 -18.98 -7.41
C GLY A 518 -17.61 -18.44 -8.83
N THR A 519 -16.59 -18.39 -9.69
CA THR A 519 -16.74 -17.98 -11.10
C THR A 519 -17.80 -18.80 -11.84
N ARG A 520 -17.82 -20.13 -11.63
CA ARG A 520 -18.86 -20.99 -12.21
C ARG A 520 -20.26 -20.61 -11.73
N LEU A 521 -20.44 -20.29 -10.44
CA LEU A 521 -21.74 -19.88 -9.91
C LEU A 521 -22.26 -18.61 -10.60
N HIS A 522 -21.42 -17.58 -10.75
CA HIS A 522 -21.79 -16.34 -11.45
C HIS A 522 -22.20 -16.62 -12.89
N HIS A 523 -21.36 -17.37 -13.62
CA HIS A 523 -21.66 -17.77 -14.99
C HIS A 523 -23.01 -18.53 -15.08
N ASP A 524 -23.27 -19.49 -14.19
CA ASP A 524 -24.50 -20.27 -14.22
C ASP A 524 -25.74 -19.39 -13.95
N ILE A 525 -25.64 -18.42 -13.01
CA ILE A 525 -26.70 -17.44 -12.72
C ILE A 525 -26.92 -16.49 -13.91
N GLU A 526 -25.85 -16.01 -14.53
CA GLU A 526 -25.92 -15.15 -15.70
C GLU A 526 -26.62 -15.87 -16.87
N GLN A 527 -26.22 -17.12 -17.15
CA GLN A 527 -26.86 -17.93 -18.19
C GLN A 527 -28.37 -18.12 -17.90
N TYR A 528 -28.75 -18.33 -16.64
CA TYR A 528 -30.17 -18.39 -16.28
C TYR A 528 -30.91 -17.10 -16.60
N TYR A 529 -30.33 -15.94 -16.29
CA TYR A 529 -30.94 -14.64 -16.59
C TYR A 529 -30.97 -14.32 -18.09
N LEU A 530 -30.00 -14.79 -18.86
CA LEU A 530 -29.93 -14.57 -20.31
C LEU A 530 -30.90 -15.47 -21.10
N ASN A 531 -30.92 -16.77 -20.81
CA ASN A 531 -31.62 -17.76 -21.65
C ASN A 531 -32.38 -18.84 -20.87
N GLY A 532 -32.51 -18.69 -19.55
CA GLY A 532 -33.25 -19.63 -18.70
C GLY A 532 -32.52 -20.97 -18.47
N LYS A 533 -31.27 -21.12 -18.92
CA LYS A 533 -30.47 -22.32 -18.71
C LYS A 533 -30.28 -22.59 -17.22
N ARG A 534 -30.53 -23.82 -16.83
CA ARG A 534 -30.34 -24.29 -15.46
C ARG A 534 -29.06 -25.11 -15.34
N ALA A 535 -28.26 -24.82 -14.33
CA ALA A 535 -27.10 -25.64 -14.00
C ALA A 535 -27.48 -26.75 -13.02
N ASN A 536 -26.81 -27.89 -13.12
CA ASN A 536 -26.99 -29.01 -12.20
C ASN A 536 -25.96 -28.93 -11.08
N SER A 537 -26.22 -28.08 -10.07
CA SER A 537 -25.40 -27.95 -8.88
C SER A 537 -26.24 -27.57 -7.66
N GLN A 538 -25.80 -27.94 -6.46
CA GLN A 538 -26.51 -27.60 -5.24
C GLN A 538 -26.55 -26.08 -5.01
N GLU A 539 -25.47 -25.37 -5.37
CA GLU A 539 -25.45 -23.90 -5.36
C GLU A 539 -26.55 -23.31 -6.25
N PHE A 540 -26.75 -23.89 -7.44
CA PHE A 540 -27.77 -23.41 -8.36
C PHE A 540 -29.19 -23.69 -7.85
N GLU A 541 -29.42 -24.82 -7.16
CA GLU A 541 -30.71 -25.08 -6.50
C GLU A 541 -31.01 -24.06 -5.38
N HIS A 542 -29.99 -23.65 -4.61
CA HIS A 542 -30.14 -22.56 -3.63
C HIS A 542 -30.45 -21.22 -4.32
N PHE A 543 -29.84 -20.95 -5.48
CA PHE A 543 -30.20 -19.79 -6.31
C PHE A 543 -31.65 -19.86 -6.82
N LEU A 544 -32.12 -21.02 -7.30
CA LEU A 544 -33.52 -21.19 -7.71
C LEU A 544 -34.49 -20.97 -6.54
N THR A 545 -34.09 -21.36 -5.33
CA THR A 545 -34.85 -21.09 -4.10
C THR A 545 -34.90 -19.58 -3.81
N PHE A 546 -33.79 -18.86 -3.96
CA PHE A 546 -33.77 -17.39 -3.90
C PHE A 546 -34.72 -16.78 -4.93
N HIS A 547 -34.60 -17.19 -6.20
CA HIS A 547 -35.41 -16.66 -7.29
C HIS A 547 -36.91 -16.91 -7.06
N ALA A 548 -37.29 -18.10 -6.59
CA ALA A 548 -38.67 -18.45 -6.27
C ALA A 548 -39.23 -17.60 -5.11
N ALA A 549 -38.43 -17.33 -4.07
CA ALA A 549 -38.81 -16.45 -2.96
C ALA A 549 -38.90 -14.96 -3.35
N HIS A 550 -38.27 -14.58 -4.46
CA HIS A 550 -38.10 -13.20 -4.91
C HIS A 550 -38.66 -12.94 -6.31
N LYS A 551 -39.71 -13.65 -6.73
CA LYS A 551 -40.36 -13.48 -8.05
C LYS A 551 -40.84 -12.05 -8.36
N HIS A 552 -40.97 -11.21 -7.35
CA HIS A 552 -41.34 -9.81 -7.49
C HIS A 552 -40.18 -8.92 -7.98
N LEU A 553 -38.92 -9.36 -7.86
CA LEU A 553 -37.77 -8.62 -8.34
C LEU A 553 -37.82 -8.51 -9.87
N LYS A 554 -37.49 -7.34 -10.37
CA LYS A 554 -37.43 -7.03 -11.80
C LYS A 554 -35.97 -6.73 -12.18
N PRO A 555 -35.21 -7.73 -12.66
CA PRO A 555 -33.84 -7.50 -13.13
C PRO A 555 -33.78 -6.35 -14.14
N PHE A 556 -32.83 -5.45 -13.90
CA PHE A 556 -32.54 -4.29 -14.74
C PHE A 556 -31.23 -4.49 -15.48
N ARG A 557 -30.16 -4.87 -14.80
CA ARG A 557 -28.85 -5.21 -15.39
C ARG A 557 -28.24 -6.39 -14.64
N SER A 558 -27.45 -7.22 -15.32
CA SER A 558 -26.75 -8.38 -14.72
C SER A 558 -25.31 -8.39 -15.21
N GLU A 559 -24.35 -8.74 -14.35
CA GLU A 559 -22.91 -8.70 -14.66
C GLU A 559 -22.55 -7.37 -15.36
N TRP A 560 -23.00 -6.25 -14.79
CA TRP A 560 -22.92 -4.94 -15.43
C TRP A 560 -21.61 -4.23 -15.11
N ARG A 561 -20.88 -3.86 -16.16
CA ARG A 561 -19.60 -3.19 -16.05
C ARG A 561 -19.83 -1.69 -15.91
N ILE A 562 -19.42 -1.16 -14.77
CA ILE A 562 -19.58 0.25 -14.42
C ILE A 562 -18.24 0.88 -14.11
N PHE A 563 -18.14 2.19 -14.29
CA PHE A 563 -16.90 2.91 -14.04
C PHE A 563 -17.11 4.37 -13.65
N ASP A 564 -16.10 4.90 -12.95
CA ASP A 564 -15.86 6.33 -12.78
C ASP A 564 -14.52 6.66 -13.44
N GLU A 565 -14.62 7.37 -14.55
CA GLU A 565 -13.48 7.69 -15.39
C GLU A 565 -12.61 8.81 -14.81
N SER A 566 -13.15 9.65 -13.93
CA SER A 566 -12.42 10.79 -13.34
C SER A 566 -11.38 10.36 -12.30
N ILE A 567 -11.61 9.20 -11.68
CA ILE A 567 -10.72 8.58 -10.69
C ILE A 567 -10.13 7.25 -11.18
N GLY A 568 -10.45 6.83 -12.41
CA GLY A 568 -9.85 5.68 -13.06
C GLY A 568 -10.16 4.35 -12.37
N ILE A 569 -11.43 4.11 -12.00
CA ILE A 569 -11.88 2.85 -11.40
C ILE A 569 -13.05 2.22 -12.14
N ALA A 570 -13.10 0.90 -12.16
CA ALA A 570 -14.18 0.13 -12.76
C ALA A 570 -14.51 -1.14 -11.96
N GLY A 571 -15.68 -1.71 -12.20
CA GLY A 571 -16.00 -3.03 -11.68
C GLY A 571 -17.27 -3.62 -12.30
N THR A 572 -17.56 -4.85 -11.91
CA THR A 572 -18.71 -5.60 -12.41
C THR A 572 -19.71 -5.78 -11.25
N VAL A 573 -20.95 -5.34 -11.47
CA VAL A 573 -22.08 -5.49 -10.54
C VAL A 573 -22.89 -6.70 -10.94
N ASP A 574 -23.00 -7.67 -10.06
CA ASP A 574 -23.67 -8.96 -10.34
C ASP A 574 -25.13 -8.80 -10.78
N LEU A 575 -25.95 -8.07 -10.02
CA LEU A 575 -27.35 -7.83 -10.35
C LEU A 575 -27.84 -6.47 -9.83
N VAL A 576 -28.44 -5.69 -10.74
CA VAL A 576 -29.21 -4.49 -10.44
C VAL A 576 -30.69 -4.78 -10.66
N VAL A 577 -31.53 -4.47 -9.68
CA VAL A 577 -32.98 -4.69 -9.74
C VAL A 577 -33.70 -3.35 -9.69
N HIS A 578 -34.72 -3.18 -10.53
CA HIS A 578 -35.58 -2.01 -10.52
C HIS A 578 -36.77 -2.17 -9.56
N ASN A 579 -36.90 -1.24 -8.61
CA ASN A 579 -37.94 -1.24 -7.58
C ASN A 579 -38.87 -0.01 -7.68
N GLY A 580 -39.28 0.32 -8.90
CA GLY A 580 -40.26 1.37 -9.16
C GLY A 580 -39.62 2.71 -9.53
N ARG A 581 -39.04 3.44 -8.58
CA ARG A 581 -38.26 4.67 -8.86
C ARG A 581 -36.80 4.57 -8.43
N ASP A 582 -36.50 3.60 -7.59
CA ASP A 582 -35.15 3.36 -7.07
C ASP A 582 -34.68 1.97 -7.54
N TYR A 583 -33.40 1.67 -7.30
CA TYR A 583 -32.75 0.42 -7.66
C TYR A 583 -32.14 -0.26 -6.44
N ASP A 584 -32.07 -1.59 -6.46
CA ASP A 584 -31.37 -2.38 -5.45
C ASP A 584 -30.23 -3.17 -6.09
N LEU A 585 -29.12 -3.30 -5.37
CA LEU A 585 -27.97 -4.11 -5.77
C LEU A 585 -27.99 -5.45 -5.04
N PHE A 586 -27.67 -6.52 -5.77
CA PHE A 586 -27.48 -7.85 -5.24
C PHE A 586 -26.13 -8.37 -5.72
N ASP A 587 -25.40 -8.99 -4.81
CA ASP A 587 -24.06 -9.52 -5.04
C ASP A 587 -24.02 -10.98 -4.53
N TRP A 588 -23.72 -11.91 -5.43
CA TRP A 588 -23.70 -13.35 -5.20
C TRP A 588 -22.39 -13.72 -4.53
N LYS A 589 -22.47 -14.45 -3.41
CA LYS A 589 -21.27 -14.83 -2.65
C LYS A 589 -21.25 -16.31 -2.32
N ARG A 590 -20.35 -17.03 -2.99
CA ARG A 590 -19.99 -18.40 -2.64
C ARG A 590 -18.93 -18.41 -1.54
N SER A 591 -19.34 -18.22 -0.28
CA SER A 591 -18.40 -18.11 0.85
C SER A 591 -18.81 -18.96 2.05
N LYS A 592 -17.82 -19.59 2.69
CA LYS A 592 -17.95 -20.25 4.01
C LYS A 592 -17.61 -19.32 5.18
N LYS A 593 -17.08 -18.13 4.90
CA LYS A 593 -16.45 -17.20 5.88
C LYS A 593 -17.29 -15.95 6.15
N LEU A 594 -18.45 -15.84 5.51
CA LEU A 594 -19.29 -14.64 5.60
C LEU A 594 -20.34 -14.80 6.68
N ILE A 595 -20.81 -16.03 6.87
CA ILE A 595 -21.81 -16.38 7.86
C ILE A 595 -21.47 -17.69 8.54
N GLN A 596 -21.95 -17.81 9.77
CA GLN A 596 -22.20 -19.07 10.42
C GLN A 596 -23.69 -19.37 10.35
N GLU A 597 -24.06 -20.58 9.92
CA GLU A 597 -25.44 -21.05 9.99
C GLU A 597 -25.66 -21.86 11.25
N ILE A 598 -26.65 -21.46 12.06
CA ILE A 598 -27.07 -22.18 13.27
C ILE A 598 -28.59 -22.36 13.18
N ASN A 599 -29.04 -23.63 13.14
CA ASN A 599 -30.45 -23.99 13.05
C ASN A 599 -31.20 -23.27 11.90
N GLY A 600 -30.59 -23.22 10.70
CA GLY A 600 -31.18 -22.57 9.53
C GLY A 600 -31.09 -21.04 9.51
N LYS A 601 -30.53 -20.40 10.55
CA LYS A 601 -30.36 -18.95 10.63
C LYS A 601 -28.91 -18.54 10.42
N ALA A 602 -28.70 -17.53 9.58
CA ALA A 602 -27.38 -16.94 9.34
C ALA A 602 -27.01 -15.89 10.39
N PHE A 603 -25.80 -16.02 10.92
CA PHE A 603 -25.13 -15.04 11.76
C PHE A 603 -23.90 -14.53 11.03
N ILE A 604 -23.80 -13.23 10.82
CA ILE A 604 -22.72 -12.62 10.03
C ILE A 604 -21.39 -12.70 10.81
N GLU A 605 -20.34 -13.21 10.17
CA GLU A 605 -18.98 -13.21 10.72
C GLU A 605 -18.34 -11.83 10.49
N LYS A 606 -18.57 -10.91 11.44
CA LYS A 606 -18.05 -9.52 11.36
C LYS A 606 -16.72 -9.32 12.08
N THR A 607 -16.26 -10.29 12.87
CA THR A 607 -15.13 -10.10 13.77
C THR A 607 -13.88 -10.81 13.28
N ASN A 608 -12.76 -10.10 13.24
CA ASN A 608 -11.42 -10.64 13.07
C ASN A 608 -10.48 -10.02 14.12
N PRO A 609 -10.21 -10.70 15.24
CA PRO A 609 -9.40 -10.14 16.31
C PRO A 609 -7.91 -9.98 15.93
N SER A 610 -7.48 -10.49 14.78
CA SER A 610 -6.07 -10.51 14.37
C SER A 610 -5.71 -9.42 13.37
N GLN A 611 -6.66 -8.91 12.60
CA GLN A 611 -6.42 -7.96 11.50
C GLN A 611 -7.59 -6.99 11.34
N GLN A 612 -7.26 -5.72 11.09
CA GLN A 612 -8.21 -4.62 10.87
C GLN A 612 -7.79 -3.82 9.63
N GLY A 613 -8.68 -2.96 9.13
CA GLY A 613 -8.39 -2.04 8.04
C GLY A 613 -7.23 -1.08 8.37
N LEU A 614 -6.60 -0.56 7.33
CA LEU A 614 -5.45 0.33 7.44
C LEU A 614 -5.89 1.79 7.63
N GLY A 615 -5.12 2.54 8.42
CA GLY A 615 -5.36 3.97 8.64
C GLY A 615 -6.75 4.24 9.26
N PRO A 616 -7.50 5.23 8.74
CA PRO A 616 -8.88 5.54 9.13
C PRO A 616 -9.91 4.42 8.98
N LEU A 617 -9.56 3.26 8.41
CA LEU A 617 -10.43 2.08 8.34
C LEU A 617 -10.15 1.06 9.45
N ASN A 618 -9.33 1.39 10.45
CA ASN A 618 -8.97 0.49 11.55
C ASN A 618 -10.14 0.10 12.47
N HIS A 619 -11.27 0.79 12.39
CA HIS A 619 -12.51 0.40 13.07
C HIS A 619 -13.22 -0.77 12.39
N LEU A 620 -12.82 -1.12 11.17
CA LEU A 620 -13.33 -2.28 10.44
C LEU A 620 -12.37 -3.45 10.60
N ASP A 621 -12.87 -4.58 11.09
CA ASP A 621 -12.13 -5.83 11.07
C ASP A 621 -11.90 -6.32 9.64
N ASP A 622 -10.75 -6.93 9.37
CA ASP A 622 -10.45 -7.52 8.06
C ASP A 622 -11.24 -8.82 7.87
N THR A 623 -12.46 -8.67 7.38
CA THR A 623 -13.39 -9.77 7.09
C THR A 623 -13.87 -9.70 5.66
N SER A 624 -14.24 -10.85 5.09
CA SER A 624 -14.91 -10.89 3.78
C SER A 624 -16.17 -10.03 3.77
N TYR A 625 -16.95 -10.02 4.87
CA TYR A 625 -18.12 -9.18 4.99
C TYR A 625 -17.80 -7.68 4.83
N ASN A 626 -16.83 -7.15 5.58
CA ASN A 626 -16.50 -5.72 5.51
C ASN A 626 -15.94 -5.33 4.13
N ARG A 627 -15.10 -6.17 3.52
CA ARG A 627 -14.58 -5.95 2.17
C ARG A 627 -15.71 -5.91 1.12
N TYR A 628 -16.67 -6.83 1.18
CA TYR A 628 -17.81 -6.82 0.26
C TYR A 628 -18.77 -5.65 0.52
N CYS A 629 -18.93 -5.23 1.78
CA CYS A 629 -19.70 -4.01 2.08
C CYS A 629 -19.07 -2.77 1.43
N LEU A 630 -17.76 -2.60 1.56
CA LEU A 630 -17.05 -1.48 0.93
C LEU A 630 -17.16 -1.54 -0.60
N GLN A 631 -16.96 -2.71 -1.21
CA GLN A 631 -17.12 -2.90 -2.65
C GLN A 631 -18.52 -2.49 -3.14
N GLN A 632 -19.58 -2.99 -2.50
CA GLN A 632 -20.97 -2.65 -2.86
C GLN A 632 -21.25 -1.15 -2.69
N ASN A 633 -20.74 -0.52 -1.62
CA ASN A 633 -20.92 0.91 -1.41
C ASN A 633 -20.19 1.75 -2.49
N ILE A 634 -19.01 1.33 -2.95
CA ILE A 634 -18.31 1.99 -4.07
C ILE A 634 -19.12 1.82 -5.36
N TYR A 635 -19.65 0.64 -5.65
CA TYR A 635 -20.54 0.43 -6.80
C TYR A 635 -21.77 1.33 -6.75
N SER A 636 -22.41 1.42 -5.57
CA SER A 636 -23.54 2.33 -5.36
C SER A 636 -23.17 3.77 -5.67
N ARG A 637 -22.02 4.24 -5.18
CA ARG A 637 -21.52 5.59 -5.42
C ARG A 637 -21.32 5.88 -6.90
N ILE A 638 -20.68 4.95 -7.62
CA ILE A 638 -20.46 5.08 -9.07
C ILE A 638 -21.80 5.16 -9.81
N LEU A 639 -22.76 4.29 -9.48
CA LEU A 639 -24.09 4.28 -10.11
C LEU A 639 -24.88 5.57 -9.85
N GLU A 640 -24.78 6.10 -8.63
CA GLU A 640 -25.46 7.34 -8.22
C GLU A 640 -24.87 8.58 -8.91
N GLU A 641 -23.54 8.65 -9.07
CA GLU A 641 -22.86 9.83 -9.60
C GLU A 641 -22.62 9.81 -11.12
N ARG A 642 -22.51 8.61 -11.72
CA ARG A 642 -22.10 8.46 -13.14
C ARG A 642 -23.18 7.86 -14.04
N TYR A 643 -24.21 7.26 -13.46
CA TYR A 643 -25.30 6.60 -14.17
C TYR A 643 -26.69 7.14 -13.77
N ASP A 644 -26.74 8.17 -12.93
CA ASP A 644 -27.98 8.81 -12.45
C ASP A 644 -28.99 7.82 -11.84
N LEU A 645 -28.51 6.71 -11.24
CA LEU A 645 -29.36 5.71 -10.61
C LEU A 645 -29.41 5.89 -9.10
N ARG A 646 -30.62 5.99 -8.53
CA ARG A 646 -30.79 6.05 -7.08
C ARG A 646 -30.79 4.66 -6.46
N ILE A 647 -29.76 4.33 -5.69
CA ILE A 647 -29.63 3.02 -5.05
C ILE A 647 -30.28 3.04 -3.66
N ARG A 648 -31.33 2.24 -3.45
CA ARG A 648 -32.09 2.19 -2.20
C ARG A 648 -31.52 1.18 -1.22
N ASN A 649 -31.28 -0.05 -1.68
CA ASN A 649 -30.72 -1.12 -0.86
C ASN A 649 -29.60 -1.86 -1.59
N MET A 650 -28.73 -2.46 -0.79
CA MET A 650 -27.68 -3.35 -1.26
C MET A 650 -27.75 -4.65 -0.46
N PHE A 651 -27.54 -5.77 -1.12
CA PHE A 651 -27.60 -7.09 -0.51
C PHE A 651 -26.43 -7.97 -0.93
N LEU A 652 -25.91 -8.74 0.03
CA LEU A 652 -25.08 -9.92 -0.24
C LEU A 652 -25.99 -11.15 -0.17
N VAL A 653 -25.92 -12.00 -1.18
CA VAL A 653 -26.67 -13.26 -1.22
C VAL A 653 -25.68 -14.41 -1.15
N VAL A 654 -25.61 -15.03 0.03
CA VAL A 654 -24.69 -16.15 0.28
C VAL A 654 -25.30 -17.43 -0.26
N ILE A 655 -24.57 -18.09 -1.15
CA ILE A 655 -24.98 -19.32 -1.83
C ILE A 655 -23.83 -20.31 -1.73
N HIS A 656 -23.97 -21.32 -0.87
CA HIS A 656 -22.92 -22.30 -0.66
C HIS A 656 -23.53 -23.68 -0.30
N PRO A 657 -22.96 -24.81 -0.79
CA PRO A 657 -23.54 -26.15 -0.60
C PRO A 657 -23.55 -26.64 0.86
N ASN A 658 -22.67 -26.09 1.70
CA ASN A 658 -22.61 -26.39 3.14
C ASN A 658 -23.78 -25.81 3.97
N TYR A 659 -24.62 -24.96 3.37
CA TYR A 659 -25.74 -24.31 4.04
C TYR A 659 -27.05 -24.98 3.66
N SER A 660 -28.08 -24.86 4.49
CA SER A 660 -29.39 -25.47 4.19
C SER A 660 -30.12 -24.79 3.03
N THR A 661 -29.79 -23.51 2.77
CA THR A 661 -30.38 -22.70 1.70
C THR A 661 -29.53 -21.45 1.42
N PHE A 662 -30.04 -20.52 0.63
CA PHE A 662 -29.44 -19.20 0.43
C PHE A 662 -29.64 -18.30 1.66
N HIS A 663 -28.74 -17.35 1.89
CA HIS A 663 -28.90 -16.35 2.94
C HIS A 663 -28.75 -14.93 2.39
N LYS A 664 -29.77 -14.10 2.56
CA LYS A 664 -29.77 -12.70 2.11
C LYS A 664 -29.40 -11.77 3.26
N ILE A 665 -28.35 -10.98 3.08
CA ILE A 665 -27.82 -10.04 4.08
C ILE A 665 -27.91 -8.63 3.52
N ARG A 666 -28.50 -7.71 4.28
CA ARG A 666 -28.53 -6.29 3.92
C ARG A 666 -27.18 -5.64 4.21
N VAL A 667 -26.68 -4.87 3.25
CA VAL A 667 -25.47 -4.05 3.39
C VAL A 667 -25.88 -2.64 3.83
N ASN A 668 -25.18 -2.11 4.83
CA ASN A 668 -25.37 -0.74 5.31
C ASN A 668 -24.56 0.25 4.47
N ARG A 669 -25.00 1.50 4.45
CA ARG A 669 -24.24 2.60 3.84
C ARG A 669 -22.95 2.88 4.62
N MET A 670 -21.86 3.13 3.91
CA MET A 670 -20.51 3.37 4.43
C MET A 670 -19.90 4.62 3.77
N GLU A 671 -20.66 5.73 3.77
CA GLU A 671 -20.31 6.94 3.02
C GLU A 671 -18.94 7.51 3.40
N ASN A 672 -18.60 7.53 4.69
CA ASN A 672 -17.33 8.07 5.18
C ASN A 672 -16.14 7.20 4.75
N GLU A 673 -16.29 5.88 4.85
CA GLU A 673 -15.26 4.93 4.46
C GLU A 673 -15.03 4.93 2.95
N VAL A 674 -16.11 5.04 2.17
CA VAL A 674 -16.01 5.18 0.71
C VAL A 674 -15.35 6.50 0.34
N ALA A 675 -15.76 7.63 0.92
CA ALA A 675 -15.11 8.91 0.67
C ALA A 675 -13.60 8.85 0.95
N TYR A 676 -13.20 8.31 2.11
CA TYR A 676 -11.80 8.11 2.44
C TYR A 676 -11.04 7.24 1.43
N ILE A 677 -11.65 6.14 0.96
CA ILE A 677 -11.03 5.27 -0.05
C ILE A 677 -10.82 6.04 -1.36
N LEU A 678 -11.84 6.74 -1.85
CA LEU A 678 -11.82 7.44 -3.14
C LEU A 678 -10.88 8.66 -3.13
N ASP A 679 -10.80 9.38 -2.00
CA ASP A 679 -9.89 10.52 -1.81
C ASP A 679 -8.42 10.10 -1.77
N ASN A 680 -8.13 8.80 -1.61
CA ASN A 680 -6.77 8.27 -1.46
C ASN A 680 -6.44 7.20 -2.52
N ILE A 681 -7.00 7.29 -3.72
CA ILE A 681 -6.70 6.37 -4.85
C ILE A 681 -5.26 6.50 -5.32
#